data_AF-A0AA35KGQ8-F1
#
_entry.id   AF-A0AA35KGQ8-F1
#
_cell.length_a   1.000
_cell.length_b   1.000
_cell.length_c   1.000
_cell.angle_alpha   90.00
_cell.angle_beta   90.00
_cell.angle_gamma   90.00
#
_symmetry.space_group_name_H-M   'P 1'
#
loop_
_entity.id
_entity.type
_entity.pdbx_description
1 polymer ?
#
loop_
_entity_poly.entity_id
_entity_poly.type
_entity_poly.pdbx_seq_one_letter_code
_entity_poly.pdbx_strand_id
1 'polypeptide(L)'
;MPFFNVREDCKAMAFCAKLRSSRKNEVNTEAQEPGLEVAFYLQEKPSLRYTSGRYTAEDLCIESARKCSISPLCHNLFALFDEHTKLWYAPNHVFQIDDKTVLRVHYRMRFYFTNWHGTNESEPPVWRHSPKKSKSAYEKKLAQEGTPLLDASSLEYIFAQGQNDLIRCFAPVRDPKNDQEINEIENECLGMAVLAISHYALKKDLKLPDVSRDFSYKRYIPESLSKTIRQRNFLTRTRINNVFKDFLKEFNKKTICDSSVSPHDLKVKYLATLETLTQHFGAEILETASLLISSENEKIFDTGYSEIIPCYQVMVTGNNGIQWRLKPIVTQSEREKHKTKRKRSDGKAKKNEEKSKREEWNSFCYFPEITHLVIKESTVCIYKQDNKRMEFKLSSCEEALSFAALIDGYFRLTADAHHYLCTDVAPPLIKHNIKNGCHGPICTDYAINKLKQEGNEEGMYVLRWSCTDFHNILMTVICSEYSQQMLNPTKQYKNFQIEMTKDGCRLHGSDRLFLSLKELMDHLKGQMLRTDNIVFTLKKCCQPKPREISNLLVATKKSLEWQPVCPLGQLSFHRILKEEIIQGEHLGRGTRTQIYSGVLRYKEDESYQAEKAMKVLLKVLDPSHRHFSLAFFETASMMRQISHKHIVLLHGVCVRDVENIMVEEFVEFGPLDLFMHRKSDLLTTPWKFKVAKQLASALSYLEDKDLVHGNVCTKNILLAREGIDNEYGPFIKLSDPGIPITVLSRKECVERIPWLAPECVEDSKKLSVAADKWSFGTTLWEICYNGEVPLKDKTLAEKERFYEGHFTLPVPSCKELADLMKQCMHYDPSQRPFFRAIMRDINKLEEQSK
;
A
#
# COMPACT_ATOMS: atom_id res chain seq x y z
N MET A 1 18.08 -73.78 -34.75
CA MET A 1 17.00 -73.79 -35.76
C MET A 1 15.94 -74.77 -35.27
N PRO A 2 14.62 -74.49 -35.35
CA PRO A 2 13.87 -73.69 -36.34
C PRO A 2 13.20 -72.43 -35.72
N PHE A 3 13.19 -71.29 -36.41
CA PHE A 3 12.19 -70.73 -37.34
C PHE A 3 10.92 -70.12 -36.70
N PHE A 4 10.83 -68.81 -36.94
CA PHE A 4 9.80 -67.84 -36.61
C PHE A 4 8.40 -68.21 -37.10
N ASN A 5 7.38 -67.76 -36.36
CA ASN A 5 6.12 -67.32 -36.96
C ASN A 5 5.93 -65.82 -36.68
N VAL A 6 6.13 -65.03 -37.74
CA VAL A 6 6.01 -63.57 -37.80
C VAL A 6 4.52 -63.24 -37.94
N ARG A 7 3.85 -62.76 -36.87
CA ARG A 7 2.60 -61.98 -37.02
C ARG A 7 2.08 -61.20 -35.81
N GLU A 8 2.71 -61.23 -34.64
CA GLU A 8 2.23 -60.43 -33.48
C GLU A 8 3.05 -59.15 -33.17
N ASP A 9 4.21 -58.95 -33.79
CA ASP A 9 5.06 -57.78 -33.51
C ASP A 9 4.68 -56.48 -34.25
N CYS A 10 3.70 -56.51 -35.17
CA CYS A 10 3.29 -55.29 -35.88
C CYS A 10 2.26 -54.43 -35.12
N LYS A 11 1.59 -54.94 -34.08
CA LYS A 11 0.64 -54.13 -33.26
C LYS A 11 1.31 -53.49 -32.04
N ALA A 12 2.31 -54.14 -31.44
CA ALA A 12 3.08 -53.56 -30.33
C ALA A 12 4.01 -52.44 -30.79
N MET A 13 4.61 -52.53 -31.98
CA MET A 13 5.40 -51.43 -32.55
C MET A 13 4.54 -50.27 -33.05
N ALA A 14 3.29 -50.48 -33.48
CA ALA A 14 2.38 -49.39 -33.85
C ALA A 14 1.86 -48.59 -32.63
N PHE A 15 1.69 -49.24 -31.46
CA PHE A 15 1.33 -48.56 -30.21
C PHE A 15 2.52 -47.79 -29.61
N CYS A 16 3.73 -48.36 -29.67
CA CYS A 16 4.96 -47.67 -29.30
C CYS A 16 5.32 -46.53 -30.29
N ALA A 17 4.94 -46.63 -31.57
CA ALA A 17 5.06 -45.53 -32.53
C ALA A 17 4.04 -44.41 -32.26
N LYS A 18 2.82 -44.72 -31.81
CA LYS A 18 1.85 -43.70 -31.34
C LYS A 18 2.30 -43.00 -30.04
N LEU A 19 2.93 -43.72 -29.11
CA LEU A 19 3.55 -43.13 -27.91
C LEU A 19 4.86 -42.37 -28.20
N ARG A 20 5.56 -42.70 -29.29
CA ARG A 20 6.71 -41.91 -29.80
C ARG A 20 6.29 -40.74 -30.68
N SER A 21 5.11 -40.78 -31.33
CA SER A 21 4.57 -39.63 -32.08
C SER A 21 3.80 -38.66 -31.19
N SER A 22 3.27 -39.09 -30.04
CA SER A 22 2.61 -38.21 -29.06
C SER A 22 3.54 -37.67 -27.96
N ARG A 23 4.84 -38.00 -28.01
CA ARG A 23 5.87 -37.49 -27.08
C ARG A 23 7.19 -37.09 -27.77
N LYS A 24 7.11 -36.75 -29.05
CA LYS A 24 7.97 -35.72 -29.64
C LYS A 24 7.28 -34.37 -29.40
N ASN A 25 7.49 -33.78 -28.23
CA ASN A 25 7.76 -32.35 -28.27
C ASN A 25 9.18 -32.25 -28.80
N GLU A 26 9.30 -32.39 -30.13
CA GLU A 26 10.21 -31.52 -30.84
C GLU A 26 9.93 -30.11 -30.30
N VAL A 27 10.98 -29.35 -30.07
CA VAL A 27 10.87 -27.90 -30.07
C VAL A 27 10.42 -27.53 -31.49
N ASN A 28 9.15 -27.79 -31.80
CA ASN A 28 8.41 -26.96 -32.69
C ASN A 28 8.32 -25.66 -31.90
N THR A 29 9.14 -24.69 -32.29
CA THR A 29 8.61 -23.36 -32.51
C THR A 29 7.30 -23.52 -33.29
N GLU A 30 6.21 -23.85 -32.60
CA GLU A 30 4.86 -23.58 -33.12
C GLU A 30 4.93 -22.10 -33.47
N ALA A 31 4.78 -21.80 -34.76
CA ALA A 31 4.71 -20.43 -35.22
C ALA A 31 3.68 -19.74 -34.33
N GLN A 32 4.15 -18.77 -33.56
CA GLN A 32 3.34 -18.09 -32.56
C GLN A 32 2.17 -17.45 -33.33
N GLU A 33 0.98 -18.02 -33.18
CA GLU A 33 -0.19 -17.56 -33.91
C GLU A 33 -0.43 -16.08 -33.58
N PRO A 34 -0.83 -15.26 -34.56
CA PRO A 34 -1.05 -13.84 -34.34
C PRO A 34 -2.13 -13.63 -33.28
N GLY A 35 -1.82 -12.76 -32.32
CA GLY A 35 -2.65 -12.38 -31.19
C GLY A 35 -1.86 -12.21 -29.89
N LEU A 36 -2.62 -12.01 -28.81
CA LEU A 36 -2.13 -12.05 -27.43
C LEU A 36 -2.49 -13.40 -26.79
N GLU A 37 -1.48 -14.13 -26.32
CA GLU A 37 -1.64 -15.34 -25.52
C GLU A 37 -1.36 -15.04 -24.03
N VAL A 38 -2.33 -15.33 -23.16
CA VAL A 38 -2.13 -15.35 -21.71
C VAL A 38 -1.97 -16.80 -21.25
N ALA A 39 -0.73 -17.17 -20.90
CA ALA A 39 -0.35 -18.51 -20.49
C ALA A 39 -0.49 -18.73 -18.96
N PHE A 40 -0.77 -19.98 -18.59
CA PHE A 40 -0.93 -20.41 -17.20
C PHE A 40 0.12 -21.46 -16.81
N TYR A 41 0.54 -21.48 -15.55
CA TYR A 41 1.44 -22.53 -15.03
C TYR A 41 0.71 -23.86 -14.74
N LEU A 42 -0.62 -23.84 -14.67
CA LEU A 42 -1.44 -25.03 -14.48
C LEU A 42 -1.54 -25.82 -15.79
N GLN A 43 -0.89 -26.99 -15.86
CA GLN A 43 -0.83 -27.83 -17.07
C GLN A 43 -2.19 -28.25 -17.64
N GLU A 44 -3.22 -28.32 -16.79
CA GLU A 44 -4.58 -28.75 -17.17
C GLU A 44 -5.43 -27.58 -17.72
N LYS A 45 -4.95 -26.33 -17.65
CA LYS A 45 -5.68 -25.14 -18.06
C LYS A 45 -5.12 -24.59 -19.39
N PRO A 46 -5.94 -24.54 -20.46
CA PRO A 46 -5.50 -23.94 -21.72
C PRO A 46 -5.30 -22.43 -21.56
N SER A 47 -4.35 -21.86 -22.32
CA SER A 47 -4.12 -20.42 -22.39
C SER A 47 -5.35 -19.66 -22.92
N LEU A 48 -5.47 -18.39 -22.56
CA LEU A 48 -6.44 -17.49 -23.18
C LEU A 48 -5.81 -16.84 -24.40
N ARG A 49 -6.54 -16.79 -25.52
CA ARG A 49 -6.08 -16.17 -26.77
C ARG A 49 -7.03 -15.06 -27.19
N TYR A 50 -6.46 -13.94 -27.59
CA TYR A 50 -7.17 -12.77 -28.07
C TYR A 50 -6.59 -12.37 -29.42
N THR A 51 -7.42 -12.32 -30.45
CA THR A 51 -6.98 -12.05 -31.83
C THR A 51 -7.16 -10.59 -32.24
N SER A 52 -8.05 -9.85 -31.59
CA SER A 52 -8.27 -8.43 -31.82
C SER A 52 -8.91 -7.76 -30.61
N GLY A 53 -8.74 -6.45 -30.49
CA GLY A 53 -9.44 -5.63 -29.51
C GLY A 53 -8.51 -4.86 -28.57
N ARG A 54 -9.11 -4.23 -27.58
CA ARG A 54 -8.43 -3.39 -26.60
C ARG A 54 -8.75 -3.89 -25.19
N TYR A 55 -7.72 -4.28 -24.45
CA TYR A 55 -7.87 -4.89 -23.12
C TYR A 55 -6.91 -4.24 -22.13
N THR A 56 -7.37 -4.00 -20.91
CA THR A 56 -6.44 -3.63 -19.83
C THR A 56 -5.81 -4.89 -19.24
N ALA A 57 -4.61 -4.76 -18.66
CA ALA A 57 -3.98 -5.86 -17.93
C ALA A 57 -4.86 -6.36 -16.78
N GLU A 58 -5.60 -5.48 -16.11
CA GLU A 58 -6.57 -5.84 -15.07
C GLU A 58 -7.73 -6.69 -15.62
N ASP A 59 -8.31 -6.35 -16.78
CA ASP A 59 -9.38 -7.14 -17.40
C ASP A 59 -8.90 -8.57 -17.69
N LEU A 60 -7.70 -8.69 -18.28
CA LEU A 60 -7.08 -9.97 -18.58
C LEU A 60 -6.76 -10.77 -17.31
N CYS A 61 -6.36 -10.10 -16.22
CA CYS A 61 -6.14 -10.74 -14.92
C CYS A 61 -7.46 -11.23 -14.30
N ILE A 62 -8.56 -10.47 -14.41
CA ILE A 62 -9.88 -10.89 -13.92
C ILE A 62 -10.36 -12.14 -14.67
N GLU A 63 -10.25 -12.15 -16.00
CA GLU A 63 -10.62 -13.31 -16.81
C GLU A 63 -9.74 -14.54 -16.49
N SER A 64 -8.44 -14.30 -16.31
CA SER A 64 -7.47 -15.32 -15.89
C SER A 64 -7.79 -15.88 -14.50
N ALA A 65 -8.10 -15.02 -13.53
CA ALA A 65 -8.52 -15.39 -12.19
C ALA A 65 -9.76 -16.29 -12.23
N ARG A 66 -10.78 -15.94 -13.03
CA ARG A 66 -11.97 -16.77 -13.22
C ARG A 66 -11.63 -18.13 -13.81
N LYS A 67 -10.80 -18.18 -14.86
CA LYS A 67 -10.39 -19.42 -15.53
C LYS A 67 -9.63 -20.35 -14.57
N CYS A 68 -8.82 -19.78 -13.69
CA CYS A 68 -8.03 -20.46 -12.67
C CYS A 68 -8.75 -20.62 -11.32
N SER A 69 -10.03 -20.21 -11.21
CA SER A 69 -10.83 -20.31 -9.99
C SER A 69 -10.21 -19.60 -8.77
N ILE A 70 -9.49 -18.50 -9.02
CA ILE A 70 -8.94 -17.59 -8.00
C ILE A 70 -10.07 -16.66 -7.55
N SER A 71 -10.27 -16.53 -6.23
CA SER A 71 -11.31 -15.65 -5.69
C SER A 71 -11.02 -14.17 -5.92
N PRO A 72 -12.06 -13.31 -5.94
CA PRO A 72 -11.88 -11.85 -5.88
C PRO A 72 -10.97 -11.40 -4.73
N LEU A 73 -10.96 -12.09 -3.59
CA LEU A 73 -10.09 -11.73 -2.47
C LEU A 73 -8.59 -11.88 -2.80
N CYS A 74 -8.23 -12.88 -3.61
CA CYS A 74 -6.84 -13.18 -3.97
C CYS A 74 -6.42 -12.59 -5.32
N HIS A 75 -7.34 -11.99 -6.09
CA HIS A 75 -7.07 -11.51 -7.45
C HIS A 75 -5.89 -10.53 -7.51
N ASN A 76 -5.79 -9.64 -6.53
CA ASN A 76 -4.79 -8.58 -6.49
C ASN A 76 -3.39 -9.07 -6.07
N LEU A 77 -3.22 -10.37 -5.82
CA LEU A 77 -1.91 -11.00 -5.66
C LEU A 77 -1.24 -11.32 -7.01
N PHE A 78 -1.99 -11.25 -8.11
CA PHE A 78 -1.56 -11.64 -9.44
C PHE A 78 -1.41 -10.44 -10.38
N ALA A 79 -0.55 -10.62 -11.40
CA ALA A 79 -0.31 -9.68 -12.48
C ALA A 79 0.12 -10.42 -13.76
N LEU A 80 0.36 -9.69 -14.85
CA LEU A 80 0.88 -10.24 -16.09
C LEU A 80 2.39 -10.01 -16.19
N PHE A 81 3.13 -11.05 -16.54
CA PHE A 81 4.58 -11.05 -16.70
C PHE A 81 4.98 -11.47 -18.11
N ASP A 82 5.85 -10.70 -18.75
CA ASP A 82 6.49 -11.09 -20.00
C ASP A 82 7.85 -11.74 -19.71
N GLU A 83 7.98 -13.03 -20.04
CA GLU A 83 9.20 -13.79 -19.82
C GLU A 83 10.34 -13.40 -20.78
N HIS A 84 10.06 -12.75 -21.90
CA HIS A 84 11.07 -12.29 -22.87
C HIS A 84 11.74 -11.01 -22.38
N THR A 85 10.94 -9.98 -22.07
CA THR A 85 11.43 -8.70 -21.56
C THR A 85 11.79 -8.73 -20.08
N LYS A 86 11.30 -9.74 -19.34
CA LYS A 86 11.38 -9.83 -17.86
C LYS A 86 10.68 -8.67 -17.14
N LEU A 87 9.67 -8.10 -17.77
CA LEU A 87 8.89 -6.99 -17.22
C LEU A 87 7.48 -7.42 -16.82
N TRP A 88 6.94 -6.72 -15.81
CA TRP A 88 5.55 -6.86 -15.41
C TRP A 88 4.73 -5.71 -15.98
N TYR A 89 3.50 -6.00 -16.35
CA TYR A 89 2.56 -4.97 -16.77
C TYR A 89 1.83 -4.36 -15.58
N ALA A 90 1.75 -3.04 -15.57
CA ALA A 90 0.87 -2.30 -14.66
C ALA A 90 -0.60 -2.66 -14.96
N PRO A 91 -1.49 -2.67 -13.95
CA PRO A 91 -2.89 -3.13 -14.12
C PRO A 91 -3.70 -2.27 -15.10
N ASN A 92 -3.34 -1.00 -15.28
CA ASN A 92 -3.94 -0.10 -16.27
C ASN A 92 -3.26 -0.12 -17.65
N HIS A 93 -2.22 -0.95 -17.86
CA HIS A 93 -1.60 -1.10 -19.18
C HIS A 93 -2.65 -1.58 -20.18
N VAL A 94 -2.65 -0.98 -21.37
CA VAL A 94 -3.62 -1.26 -22.42
C VAL A 94 -2.93 -2.02 -23.54
N PHE A 95 -3.33 -3.28 -23.72
CA PHE A 95 -2.97 -4.07 -24.90
C PHE A 95 -3.89 -3.66 -26.07
N GLN A 96 -3.28 -3.23 -27.16
CA GLN A 96 -3.95 -3.08 -28.45
C GLN A 96 -3.56 -4.26 -29.31
N ILE A 97 -4.54 -5.09 -29.66
CA ILE A 97 -4.32 -6.34 -30.38
C ILE A 97 -4.83 -6.17 -31.80
N ASP A 98 -3.93 -6.36 -32.75
CA ASP A 98 -4.16 -6.34 -34.18
C ASP A 98 -3.60 -7.62 -34.83
N ASP A 99 -3.80 -7.75 -36.14
CA ASP A 99 -3.36 -8.93 -36.93
C ASP A 99 -1.82 -9.11 -36.95
N LYS A 100 -1.05 -8.11 -36.49
CA LYS A 100 0.42 -8.14 -36.41
C LYS A 100 0.93 -8.45 -35.02
N THR A 101 0.07 -8.42 -34.02
CA THR A 101 0.43 -8.62 -32.62
C THR A 101 0.87 -10.07 -32.44
N VAL A 102 2.05 -10.29 -31.87
CA VAL A 102 2.54 -11.63 -31.49
C VAL A 102 3.14 -11.50 -30.10
N LEU A 103 2.29 -11.65 -29.08
CA LEU A 103 2.68 -11.42 -27.69
C LEU A 103 2.22 -12.58 -26.82
N ARG A 104 3.12 -13.06 -25.96
CA ARG A 104 2.80 -14.07 -24.94
C ARG A 104 3.18 -13.56 -23.57
N VAL A 105 2.21 -13.48 -22.69
CA VAL A 105 2.36 -13.08 -21.29
C VAL A 105 1.93 -14.22 -20.37
N HIS A 106 2.45 -14.24 -19.15
CA HIS A 106 2.10 -15.23 -18.14
C HIS A 106 1.29 -14.58 -17.04
N TYR A 107 0.13 -15.14 -16.72
CA TYR A 107 -0.58 -14.80 -15.49
C TYR A 107 0.22 -15.35 -14.31
N ARG A 108 0.63 -14.50 -13.38
CA ARG A 108 1.65 -14.87 -12.37
C ARG A 108 1.36 -14.19 -11.04
N MET A 109 1.53 -14.92 -9.94
CA MET A 109 1.49 -14.33 -8.61
C MET A 109 2.73 -13.45 -8.44
N ARG A 110 2.50 -12.16 -8.17
CA ARG A 110 3.53 -11.13 -8.04
C ARG A 110 3.77 -10.74 -6.59
N PHE A 111 2.68 -10.54 -5.85
CA PHE A 111 2.73 -10.05 -4.47
C PHE A 111 2.81 -11.22 -3.51
N TYR A 112 3.97 -11.37 -2.86
CA TYR A 112 4.30 -12.51 -2.02
C TYR A 112 4.71 -12.05 -0.62
N PHE A 113 4.31 -12.83 0.38
CA PHE A 113 4.68 -12.61 1.78
C PHE A 113 5.33 -13.87 2.31
N THR A 114 6.61 -13.81 2.65
CA THR A 114 7.38 -14.94 3.18
C THR A 114 6.73 -15.47 4.45
N ASN A 115 6.72 -16.79 4.62
CA ASN A 115 6.13 -17.48 5.76
C ASN A 115 4.60 -17.24 5.93
N TRP A 116 3.87 -17.00 4.84
CA TRP A 116 2.40 -17.00 4.83
C TRP A 116 1.79 -18.33 5.30
N HIS A 117 2.54 -19.42 5.18
CA HIS A 117 2.15 -20.77 5.63
C HIS A 117 2.40 -21.00 7.13
N GLY A 118 3.18 -20.15 7.79
CA GLY A 118 3.43 -20.21 9.24
C GLY A 118 4.16 -21.46 9.73
N THR A 119 4.94 -22.12 8.86
CA THR A 119 5.69 -23.33 9.24
C THR A 119 7.14 -23.03 9.60
N ASN A 120 7.64 -21.82 9.34
CA ASN A 120 8.96 -21.39 9.78
C ASN A 120 8.81 -20.63 11.11
N GLU A 121 9.31 -21.20 12.20
CA GLU A 121 9.24 -20.60 13.55
C GLU A 121 10.19 -19.41 13.73
N SER A 122 11.20 -19.27 12.87
CA SER A 122 12.18 -18.17 12.95
C SER A 122 11.66 -16.85 12.39
N GLU A 123 10.58 -16.88 11.61
CA GLU A 123 9.95 -15.71 11.01
C GLU A 123 8.51 -15.55 11.53
N PRO A 124 8.00 -14.31 11.67
CA PRO A 124 6.61 -14.12 12.05
C PRO A 124 5.69 -14.63 10.93
N PRO A 125 4.60 -15.33 11.26
CA PRO A 125 3.64 -15.77 10.26
C PRO A 125 2.82 -14.59 9.73
N VAL A 126 2.26 -14.75 8.53
CA VAL A 126 1.52 -13.69 7.84
C VAL A 126 0.09 -14.12 7.53
N TRP A 127 -0.87 -13.26 7.87
CA TRP A 127 -2.31 -13.54 7.75
C TRP A 127 -3.06 -12.33 7.21
N ARG A 128 -4.32 -12.51 6.79
CA ARG A 128 -5.27 -11.42 6.58
C ARG A 128 -5.94 -11.04 7.90
N HIS A 129 -6.29 -9.76 8.05
CA HIS A 129 -7.07 -9.33 9.21
C HIS A 129 -8.44 -10.04 9.27
N SER A 130 -8.87 -10.32 10.48
CA SER A 130 -10.16 -10.96 10.78
C SER A 130 -10.92 -10.15 11.82
N PRO A 131 -12.26 -10.10 11.78
CA PRO A 131 -13.06 -9.42 12.80
C PRO A 131 -12.77 -9.97 14.20
N LYS A 132 -12.50 -9.09 15.17
CA LYS A 132 -12.31 -9.49 16.58
C LYS A 132 -13.63 -10.02 17.14
N LYS A 133 -13.78 -11.34 17.24
CA LYS A 133 -14.84 -11.96 18.06
C LYS A 133 -14.48 -11.73 19.54
N SER A 134 -15.45 -11.37 20.39
CA SER A 134 -15.21 -11.25 21.84
C SER A 134 -14.89 -12.63 22.41
N LYS A 135 -13.61 -12.97 22.51
CA LYS A 135 -13.16 -14.26 23.04
C LYS A 135 -12.78 -14.15 24.51
N SER A 136 -13.09 -15.19 25.28
CA SER A 136 -12.70 -15.32 26.67
C SER A 136 -11.17 -15.42 26.80
N ALA A 137 -10.62 -15.09 27.97
CA ALA A 137 -9.17 -15.09 28.22
C ALA A 137 -8.50 -16.46 27.98
N TYR A 138 -9.26 -17.56 28.04
CA TYR A 138 -8.78 -18.92 27.83
C TYR A 138 -8.59 -19.26 26.33
N GLU A 139 -9.43 -18.70 25.45
CA GLU A 139 -9.36 -18.93 24.00
C GLU A 139 -8.25 -18.13 23.29
N LYS A 140 -7.66 -17.13 23.96
CA LYS A 140 -6.54 -16.34 23.44
C LYS A 140 -5.25 -17.15 23.26
N LYS A 141 -5.09 -18.27 23.97
CA LYS A 141 -3.85 -19.08 23.92
C LYS A 141 -3.80 -20.09 22.77
N LEU A 142 -4.88 -20.31 22.02
CA LEU A 142 -4.99 -21.41 21.04
C LEU A 142 -5.40 -21.00 19.62
N ALA A 143 -5.71 -19.72 19.36
CA ALA A 143 -6.22 -19.31 18.06
C ALA A 143 -5.14 -18.67 17.17
N GLN A 144 -4.97 -19.19 15.94
CA GLN A 144 -4.30 -18.48 14.85
C GLN A 144 -4.92 -17.08 14.70
N GLU A 145 -4.09 -16.04 14.82
CA GLU A 145 -4.52 -14.63 14.79
C GLU A 145 -4.75 -14.15 13.35
N GLY A 146 -5.70 -14.74 12.61
CA GLY A 146 -6.08 -14.22 11.29
C GLY A 146 -6.75 -15.22 10.35
N THR A 147 -7.12 -14.74 9.17
CA THR A 147 -7.59 -15.59 8.06
C THR A 147 -6.42 -15.91 7.14
N PRO A 148 -6.34 -17.12 6.54
CA PRO A 148 -5.27 -17.46 5.60
C PRO A 148 -5.15 -16.45 4.45
N LEU A 149 -3.91 -16.18 4.02
CA LEU A 149 -3.63 -15.24 2.94
C LEU A 149 -4.16 -15.73 1.59
N LEU A 150 -4.00 -17.04 1.33
CA LEU A 150 -4.29 -17.69 0.06
C LEU A 150 -5.52 -18.60 0.16
N ASP A 151 -6.35 -18.59 -0.88
CA ASP A 151 -7.35 -19.63 -1.10
C ASP A 151 -6.72 -20.90 -1.73
N ALA A 152 -7.50 -21.98 -1.79
CA ALA A 152 -7.01 -23.29 -2.27
C ALA A 152 -6.52 -23.24 -3.73
N SER A 153 -7.18 -22.48 -4.59
CA SER A 153 -6.80 -22.32 -6.01
C SER A 153 -5.53 -21.49 -6.15
N SER A 154 -5.36 -20.45 -5.33
CA SER A 154 -4.16 -19.62 -5.30
C SER A 154 -2.95 -20.44 -4.83
N LEU A 155 -3.14 -21.33 -3.85
CA LEU A 155 -2.11 -22.29 -3.42
C LEU A 155 -1.72 -23.26 -4.54
N GLU A 156 -2.69 -23.85 -5.24
CA GLU A 156 -2.41 -24.70 -6.41
C GLU A 156 -1.61 -23.94 -7.49
N TYR A 157 -1.96 -22.68 -7.72
CA TYR A 157 -1.31 -21.85 -8.72
C TYR A 157 0.14 -21.51 -8.35
N ILE A 158 0.39 -21.00 -7.14
CA ILE A 158 1.76 -20.66 -6.69
C ILE A 158 2.64 -21.90 -6.57
N PHE A 159 2.07 -23.07 -6.24
CA PHE A 159 2.81 -24.33 -6.28
C PHE A 159 3.30 -24.66 -7.71
N ALA A 160 2.41 -24.60 -8.71
CA ALA A 160 2.79 -24.84 -10.10
C ALA A 160 3.79 -23.79 -10.62
N GLN A 161 3.60 -22.52 -10.27
CA GLN A 161 4.52 -21.44 -10.57
C GLN A 161 5.90 -21.67 -9.93
N GLY A 162 5.95 -22.00 -8.64
CA GLY A 162 7.20 -22.25 -7.91
C GLY A 162 7.97 -23.46 -8.44
N GLN A 163 7.27 -24.51 -8.89
CA GLN A 163 7.89 -25.62 -9.60
C GLN A 163 8.56 -25.16 -10.89
N ASN A 164 7.84 -24.38 -11.71
CA ASN A 164 8.41 -23.81 -12.93
C ASN A 164 9.61 -22.91 -12.62
N ASP A 165 9.53 -22.10 -11.58
CA ASP A 165 10.59 -21.16 -11.20
C ASP A 165 11.87 -21.87 -10.76
N LEU A 166 11.74 -22.94 -9.99
CA LEU A 166 12.88 -23.78 -9.59
C LEU A 166 13.51 -24.45 -10.81
N ILE A 167 12.70 -25.05 -11.69
CA ILE A 167 13.18 -25.81 -12.85
C ILE A 167 13.86 -24.88 -13.86
N ARG A 168 13.19 -23.78 -14.23
CA ARG A 168 13.68 -22.79 -15.22
C ARG A 168 14.71 -21.80 -14.65
N CYS A 169 15.05 -21.93 -13.37
CA CYS A 169 15.98 -21.06 -12.66
C CYS A 169 15.52 -19.58 -12.57
N PHE A 170 14.21 -19.30 -12.56
CA PHE A 170 13.68 -18.00 -12.15
C PHE A 170 13.81 -17.78 -10.64
N ALA A 171 13.81 -18.87 -9.85
CA ALA A 171 14.19 -18.87 -8.45
C ALA A 171 15.56 -19.59 -8.32
N PRO A 172 16.68 -18.87 -8.49
CA PRO A 172 18.00 -19.49 -8.46
C PRO A 172 18.30 -20.02 -7.06
N VAL A 173 18.90 -21.21 -6.99
CA VAL A 173 19.28 -21.84 -5.72
C VAL A 173 20.37 -21.03 -5.03
N ARG A 174 20.37 -21.02 -3.68
CA ARG A 174 21.36 -20.27 -2.87
C ARG A 174 22.80 -20.66 -3.19
N ASP A 175 23.70 -19.68 -3.15
CA ASP A 175 25.12 -19.93 -3.38
C ASP A 175 25.73 -20.69 -2.18
N PRO A 176 26.48 -21.78 -2.39
CA PRO A 176 27.07 -22.56 -1.33
C PRO A 176 28.20 -21.79 -0.65
N LYS A 177 28.22 -21.77 0.69
CA LYS A 177 29.30 -21.15 1.48
C LYS A 177 30.52 -22.06 1.63
N ASN A 178 30.32 -23.38 1.52
CA ASN A 178 31.37 -24.39 1.62
C ASN A 178 31.01 -25.66 0.82
N ASP A 179 31.98 -26.58 0.67
CA ASP A 179 31.80 -27.82 -0.12
C ASP A 179 30.76 -28.79 0.46
N GLN A 180 30.49 -28.72 1.76
CA GLN A 180 29.44 -29.53 2.41
C GLN A 180 28.05 -29.05 1.98
N GLU A 181 27.84 -27.73 1.96
CA GLU A 181 26.57 -27.11 1.58
C GLU A 181 26.21 -27.38 0.11
N ILE A 182 27.20 -27.59 -0.77
CA ILE A 182 26.95 -28.04 -2.16
C ILE A 182 26.14 -29.35 -2.16
N ASN A 183 26.55 -30.33 -1.36
CA ASN A 183 25.87 -31.63 -1.32
C ASN A 183 24.51 -31.54 -0.62
N GLU A 184 24.38 -30.69 0.39
CA GLU A 184 23.12 -30.43 1.09
C GLU A 184 22.08 -29.82 0.15
N ILE A 185 22.47 -28.79 -0.60
CA ILE A 185 21.63 -28.13 -1.62
C ILE A 185 21.19 -29.14 -2.71
N GLU A 186 22.10 -29.99 -3.19
CA GLU A 186 21.76 -31.03 -4.17
C GLU A 186 20.74 -32.01 -3.62
N ASN A 187 20.89 -32.44 -2.36
CA ASN A 187 19.95 -33.33 -1.70
C ASN A 187 18.60 -32.66 -1.46
N GLU A 188 18.57 -31.38 -1.06
CA GLU A 188 17.33 -30.60 -0.96
C GLU A 188 16.61 -30.53 -2.32
N CYS A 189 17.34 -30.28 -3.42
CA CYS A 189 16.76 -30.31 -4.78
C CYS A 189 16.18 -31.68 -5.15
N LEU A 190 16.85 -32.78 -4.78
CA LEU A 190 16.30 -34.13 -4.96
C LEU A 190 15.05 -34.36 -4.10
N GLY A 191 15.03 -33.81 -2.89
CA GLY A 191 13.86 -33.80 -2.01
C GLY A 191 12.68 -33.06 -2.62
N MET A 192 12.92 -31.89 -3.24
CA MET A 192 11.92 -31.15 -4.01
C MET A 192 11.35 -31.98 -5.15
N ALA A 193 12.20 -32.72 -5.88
CA ALA A 193 11.73 -33.64 -6.92
C ALA A 193 10.85 -34.77 -6.36
N VAL A 194 11.18 -35.32 -5.19
CA VAL A 194 10.34 -36.33 -4.50
C VAL A 194 8.98 -35.75 -4.10
N LEU A 195 8.93 -34.54 -3.53
CA LEU A 195 7.68 -33.86 -3.19
C LEU A 195 6.80 -33.64 -4.43
N ALA A 196 7.39 -33.15 -5.53
CA ALA A 196 6.68 -32.89 -6.78
C ALA A 196 6.09 -34.18 -7.40
N ILE A 197 6.88 -35.25 -7.48
CA ILE A 197 6.44 -36.53 -8.05
C ILE A 197 5.40 -37.19 -7.16
N SER A 198 5.57 -37.14 -5.84
CA SER A 198 4.61 -37.72 -4.89
C SER A 198 3.26 -36.98 -4.93
N HIS A 199 3.29 -35.65 -5.03
CA HIS A 199 2.08 -34.85 -5.25
C HIS A 199 1.37 -35.24 -6.55
N TYR A 200 2.11 -35.37 -7.66
CA TYR A 200 1.53 -35.80 -8.94
C TYR A 200 0.93 -37.21 -8.85
N ALA A 201 1.62 -38.14 -8.18
CA ALA A 201 1.16 -39.51 -8.00
C ALA A 201 -0.14 -39.57 -7.18
N LEU A 202 -0.24 -38.81 -6.08
CA LEU A 202 -1.48 -38.70 -5.30
C LEU A 202 -2.62 -38.07 -6.10
N LYS A 203 -2.35 -37.01 -6.87
CA LYS A 203 -3.36 -36.33 -7.69
C LYS A 203 -3.91 -37.21 -8.82
N LYS A 204 -3.10 -38.15 -9.34
CA LYS A 204 -3.47 -39.07 -10.43
C LYS A 204 -3.77 -40.50 -9.96
N ASP A 205 -3.82 -40.73 -8.65
CA ASP A 205 -4.07 -42.03 -8.00
C ASP A 205 -3.18 -43.17 -8.54
N LEU A 206 -1.87 -42.91 -8.66
CA LEU A 206 -0.88 -43.87 -9.17
C LEU A 206 -0.34 -44.79 -8.07
N LYS A 207 -0.16 -46.09 -8.38
CA LYS A 207 0.35 -47.11 -7.43
C LYS A 207 1.88 -47.25 -7.42
N LEU A 208 2.41 -47.74 -6.30
CA LEU A 208 3.82 -47.65 -5.88
C LEU A 208 4.90 -48.54 -6.56
N PRO A 209 4.63 -49.39 -7.57
CA PRO A 209 5.70 -49.82 -8.49
C PRO A 209 5.92 -48.85 -9.66
N ASP A 210 4.84 -48.26 -10.18
CA ASP A 210 4.81 -47.51 -11.44
C ASP A 210 5.51 -46.15 -11.29
N VAL A 211 5.31 -45.48 -10.15
CA VAL A 211 5.91 -44.18 -9.83
C VAL A 211 7.45 -44.23 -9.78
N SER A 212 8.04 -45.35 -9.33
CA SER A 212 9.50 -45.48 -9.18
C SER A 212 10.24 -45.86 -10.48
N ARG A 213 9.51 -46.47 -11.43
CA ARG A 213 10.07 -46.92 -12.72
C ARG A 213 9.94 -45.87 -13.81
N ASP A 214 8.85 -45.10 -13.80
CA ASP A 214 8.50 -44.21 -14.92
C ASP A 214 9.00 -42.77 -14.75
N PHE A 215 9.38 -42.35 -13.54
CA PHE A 215 9.77 -40.97 -13.26
C PHE A 215 11.28 -40.77 -13.14
N SER A 216 11.78 -39.70 -13.77
CA SER A 216 13.15 -39.23 -13.64
C SER A 216 13.18 -37.89 -12.91
N TYR A 217 13.97 -37.80 -11.84
CA TYR A 217 14.17 -36.55 -11.08
C TYR A 217 14.71 -35.40 -11.93
N LYS A 218 15.38 -35.70 -13.06
CA LYS A 218 16.05 -34.70 -13.92
C LYS A 218 15.13 -33.64 -14.52
N ARG A 219 13.81 -33.86 -14.52
CA ARG A 219 12.78 -32.91 -14.98
C ARG A 219 12.17 -32.07 -13.86
N TYR A 220 12.51 -32.35 -12.60
CA TYR A 220 11.93 -31.74 -11.41
C TYR A 220 12.98 -31.03 -10.53
N ILE A 221 14.21 -30.92 -11.02
CA ILE A 221 15.32 -30.18 -10.41
C ILE A 221 15.71 -29.01 -11.32
N PRO A 222 16.43 -27.99 -10.82
CA PRO A 222 16.91 -26.88 -11.64
C PRO A 222 17.66 -27.36 -12.89
N GLU A 223 17.41 -26.71 -14.03
CA GLU A 223 18.09 -27.02 -15.30
C GLU A 223 19.60 -26.88 -15.20
N SER A 224 20.08 -25.90 -14.42
CA SER A 224 21.50 -25.70 -14.10
C SER A 224 22.11 -26.92 -13.40
N LEU A 225 21.46 -27.42 -12.35
CA LEU A 225 21.89 -28.61 -11.62
C LEU A 225 21.78 -29.88 -12.49
N SER A 226 20.70 -30.02 -13.26
CA SER A 226 20.51 -31.13 -14.21
C SER A 226 21.66 -31.18 -15.23
N LYS A 227 22.11 -30.02 -15.73
CA LYS A 227 23.28 -29.89 -16.61
C LYS A 227 24.57 -30.30 -15.91
N THR A 228 24.81 -29.83 -14.69
CA THR A 228 25.97 -30.22 -13.88
C THR A 228 26.02 -31.73 -13.64
N ILE A 229 24.90 -32.35 -13.26
CA ILE A 229 24.84 -33.81 -13.02
C ILE A 229 25.11 -34.59 -14.31
N ARG A 230 24.64 -34.12 -15.48
CA ARG A 230 24.93 -34.78 -16.77
C ARG A 230 26.41 -34.83 -17.09
N GLN A 231 27.18 -33.83 -16.65
CA GLN A 231 28.63 -33.72 -16.88
C GLN A 231 29.47 -34.58 -15.91
N ARG A 232 28.89 -35.09 -14.81
CA ARG A 232 29.59 -35.97 -13.85
C ARG A 232 29.83 -37.37 -14.43
N ASN A 233 30.77 -38.12 -13.84
CA ASN A 233 31.08 -39.49 -14.28
C ASN A 233 29.87 -40.46 -14.11
N PHE A 234 29.90 -41.59 -14.84
CA PHE A 234 28.79 -42.55 -14.88
C PHE A 234 28.39 -43.08 -13.49
N LEU A 235 29.38 -43.46 -12.66
CA LEU A 235 29.13 -44.02 -11.32
C LEU A 235 28.43 -43.01 -10.42
N THR A 236 28.85 -41.74 -10.43
CA THR A 236 28.21 -40.68 -9.65
C THR A 236 26.77 -40.45 -10.09
N ARG A 237 26.49 -40.46 -11.40
CA ARG A 237 25.11 -40.32 -11.91
C ARG A 237 24.22 -41.50 -11.49
N THR A 238 24.75 -42.72 -11.57
CA THR A 238 24.04 -43.93 -11.14
C THR A 238 23.77 -43.90 -9.64
N ARG A 239 24.75 -43.47 -8.83
CA ARG A 239 24.59 -43.29 -7.38
C ARG A 239 23.47 -42.30 -7.05
N ILE A 240 23.48 -41.11 -7.66
CA ILE A 240 22.45 -40.08 -7.45
C ILE A 240 21.06 -40.62 -7.80
N ASN A 241 20.93 -41.32 -8.93
CA ASN A 241 19.65 -41.87 -9.36
C ASN A 241 19.13 -42.96 -8.40
N ASN A 242 20.01 -43.80 -7.85
CA ASN A 242 19.64 -44.81 -6.86
C ASN A 242 19.19 -44.15 -5.54
N VAL A 243 19.95 -43.18 -5.04
CA VAL A 243 19.57 -42.40 -3.84
C VAL A 243 18.20 -41.77 -4.01
N PHE A 244 17.94 -41.15 -5.16
CA PHE A 244 16.62 -40.59 -5.46
C PHE A 244 15.51 -41.66 -5.44
N LYS A 245 15.72 -42.82 -6.07
CA LYS A 245 14.72 -43.89 -6.11
C LYS A 245 14.44 -44.47 -4.74
N ASP A 246 15.48 -44.68 -3.93
CA ASP A 246 15.36 -45.17 -2.56
C ASP A 246 14.58 -44.17 -1.71
N PHE A 247 14.91 -42.87 -1.83
CA PHE A 247 14.20 -41.82 -1.10
C PHE A 247 12.73 -41.69 -1.53
N LEU A 248 12.45 -41.74 -2.84
CA LEU A 248 11.08 -41.71 -3.36
C LEU A 248 10.24 -42.89 -2.85
N LYS A 249 10.81 -44.09 -2.85
CA LYS A 249 10.14 -45.30 -2.38
C LYS A 249 9.87 -45.24 -0.88
N GLU A 250 10.87 -44.85 -0.09
CA GLU A 250 10.76 -44.76 1.37
C GLU A 250 9.75 -43.67 1.78
N PHE A 251 9.81 -42.50 1.15
CA PHE A 251 8.89 -41.39 1.43
C PHE A 251 7.44 -41.76 1.14
N ASN A 252 7.17 -42.38 -0.02
CA ASN A 252 5.81 -42.79 -0.37
C ASN A 252 5.32 -43.96 0.50
N LYS A 253 6.18 -44.90 0.88
CA LYS A 253 5.79 -46.04 1.72
C LYS A 253 5.57 -45.65 3.18
N LYS A 254 6.51 -44.94 3.80
CA LYS A 254 6.47 -44.64 5.24
C LYS A 254 5.82 -43.29 5.53
N THR A 255 6.21 -42.23 4.84
CA THR A 255 5.74 -40.89 5.20
C THR A 255 4.32 -40.64 4.69
N ILE A 256 4.01 -41.02 3.45
CA ILE A 256 2.67 -40.77 2.90
C ILE A 256 1.63 -41.74 3.45
N CYS A 257 1.90 -43.05 3.42
CA CYS A 257 0.94 -44.05 3.90
C CYS A 257 0.81 -44.06 5.43
N ASP A 258 1.90 -43.95 6.19
CA ASP A 258 1.81 -44.08 7.66
C ASP A 258 1.47 -42.76 8.37
N SER A 259 1.73 -41.59 7.75
CA SER A 259 1.52 -40.26 8.39
C SER A 259 0.37 -39.43 7.80
N SER A 260 -0.49 -40.02 6.96
CA SER A 260 -1.69 -39.36 6.37
C SER A 260 -1.40 -38.00 5.72
N VAL A 261 -0.27 -37.87 5.02
CA VAL A 261 0.14 -36.60 4.38
C VAL A 261 -0.80 -36.28 3.21
N SER A 262 -1.42 -35.10 3.23
CA SER A 262 -2.33 -34.67 2.17
C SER A 262 -1.59 -34.01 1.00
N PRO A 263 -2.20 -33.91 -0.20
CA PRO A 263 -1.64 -33.13 -1.30
C PRO A 263 -1.41 -31.65 -0.93
N HIS A 264 -2.23 -31.10 -0.03
CA HIS A 264 -2.06 -29.75 0.49
C HIS A 264 -0.74 -29.60 1.26
N ASP A 265 -0.42 -30.54 2.14
CA ASP A 265 0.80 -30.51 2.96
C ASP A 265 2.07 -30.60 2.12
N LEU A 266 2.04 -31.40 1.04
CA LEU A 266 3.14 -31.49 0.08
C LEU A 266 3.39 -30.15 -0.62
N LYS A 267 2.32 -29.43 -1.01
CA LYS A 267 2.44 -28.10 -1.63
C LYS A 267 3.04 -27.08 -0.67
N VAL A 268 2.52 -27.03 0.56
CA VAL A 268 3.02 -26.13 1.60
C VAL A 268 4.49 -26.44 1.90
N LYS A 269 4.85 -27.72 2.08
CA LYS A 269 6.23 -28.12 2.35
C LYS A 269 7.17 -27.76 1.20
N TYR A 270 6.73 -27.96 -0.05
CA TYR A 270 7.51 -27.58 -1.22
C TYR A 270 7.80 -26.08 -1.25
N LEU A 271 6.77 -25.25 -1.08
CA LEU A 271 6.92 -23.79 -1.10
C LEU A 271 7.75 -23.27 0.07
N ALA A 272 7.54 -23.80 1.28
CA ALA A 272 8.34 -23.46 2.46
C ALA A 272 9.82 -23.82 2.27
N THR A 273 10.12 -24.95 1.62
CA THR A 273 11.50 -25.31 1.27
C THR A 273 12.03 -24.41 0.15
N LEU A 274 11.21 -23.98 -0.80
CA LEU A 274 11.62 -23.07 -1.87
C LEU A 274 12.07 -21.72 -1.32
N GLU A 275 11.38 -21.17 -0.31
CA GLU A 275 11.74 -19.92 0.38
C GLU A 275 13.16 -19.95 0.96
N THR A 276 13.60 -21.09 1.48
CA THR A 276 14.92 -21.21 2.13
C THR A 276 16.01 -21.76 1.19
N LEU A 277 15.63 -22.56 0.19
CA LEU A 277 16.54 -23.15 -0.80
C LEU A 277 17.02 -22.14 -1.85
N THR A 278 16.19 -21.15 -2.19
CA THR A 278 16.46 -20.21 -3.28
C THR A 278 16.84 -18.81 -2.78
N GLN A 279 17.49 -18.05 -3.64
CA GLN A 279 17.86 -16.67 -3.35
C GLN A 279 16.64 -15.77 -3.56
N HIS A 280 16.24 -15.07 -2.50
CA HIS A 280 15.28 -13.96 -2.58
C HIS A 280 13.93 -14.36 -3.23
N PHE A 281 13.41 -15.56 -2.96
CA PHE A 281 12.08 -15.97 -3.43
C PHE A 281 11.01 -14.98 -3.00
N GLY A 282 10.17 -14.54 -3.94
CA GLY A 282 9.13 -13.53 -3.70
C GLY A 282 9.66 -12.09 -3.58
N ALA A 283 10.93 -11.84 -3.86
CA ALA A 283 11.50 -10.50 -3.97
C ALA A 283 11.68 -10.10 -5.44
N GLU A 284 11.53 -8.80 -5.73
CA GLU A 284 12.00 -8.19 -6.97
C GLU A 284 13.20 -7.30 -6.65
N ILE A 285 14.30 -7.47 -7.41
CA ILE A 285 15.53 -6.70 -7.26
C ILE A 285 15.79 -5.98 -8.58
N LEU A 286 15.99 -4.67 -8.51
CA LEU A 286 16.29 -3.81 -9.64
C LEU A 286 17.67 -3.19 -9.48
N GLU A 287 18.32 -2.90 -10.60
CA GLU A 287 19.62 -2.25 -10.62
C GLU A 287 19.51 -0.82 -11.14
N THR A 288 20.24 0.11 -10.53
CA THR A 288 20.27 1.51 -10.96
C THR A 288 21.68 2.07 -10.81
N ALA A 289 22.10 2.89 -11.78
CA ALA A 289 23.37 3.63 -11.71
C ALA A 289 23.25 4.97 -10.95
N SER A 290 22.03 5.39 -10.60
CA SER A 290 21.75 6.65 -9.93
C SER A 290 20.71 6.44 -8.83
N LEU A 291 21.10 6.68 -7.58
CA LEU A 291 20.23 6.58 -6.42
C LEU A 291 20.48 7.77 -5.49
N LEU A 292 19.43 8.56 -5.26
CA LEU A 292 19.40 9.72 -4.39
C LEU A 292 18.43 9.44 -3.23
N ILE A 293 18.90 9.57 -2.01
CA ILE A 293 18.05 9.45 -0.80
C ILE A 293 18.25 10.72 0.01
N SER A 294 17.17 11.46 0.21
CA SER A 294 17.23 12.65 1.05
C SER A 294 17.15 12.25 2.53
N SER A 295 18.28 12.26 3.23
CA SER A 295 18.33 12.48 4.69
C SER A 295 18.63 13.95 4.97
N GLU A 296 18.30 14.45 6.17
CA GLU A 296 18.36 15.87 6.59
C GLU A 296 19.73 16.59 6.46
N ASN A 297 20.73 15.97 5.84
CA ASN A 297 21.97 16.61 5.45
C ASN A 297 22.40 16.07 4.09
N GLU A 298 22.47 16.97 3.11
CA GLU A 298 23.12 16.71 1.84
C GLU A 298 24.53 16.16 2.06
N LYS A 299 24.76 14.93 1.62
CA LYS A 299 26.05 14.56 1.06
C LYS A 299 25.76 14.04 -0.33
N ILE A 300 25.88 14.96 -1.29
CA ILE A 300 26.15 14.58 -2.67
C ILE A 300 27.46 13.79 -2.60
N PHE A 301 27.39 12.47 -2.77
CA PHE A 301 28.59 11.70 -3.09
C PHE A 301 28.90 11.97 -4.56
N ASP A 302 29.36 13.18 -4.86
CA ASP A 302 30.07 13.43 -6.09
C ASP A 302 31.50 12.95 -5.84
N THR A 303 31.70 11.64 -5.99
CA THR A 303 33.06 11.11 -6.07
C THR A 303 33.61 11.54 -7.41
N GLY A 304 34.18 12.76 -7.44
CA GLY A 304 35.06 13.18 -8.50
C GLY A 304 36.07 12.08 -8.81
N TYR A 305 36.19 11.76 -10.09
CA TYR A 305 37.23 10.90 -10.67
C TYR A 305 37.44 9.56 -9.95
N SER A 306 36.46 8.66 -10.04
CA SER A 306 36.75 7.22 -10.02
C SER A 306 36.16 6.59 -11.29
N GLU A 307 36.97 5.84 -12.04
CA GLU A 307 36.59 5.23 -13.35
C GLU A 307 35.44 4.19 -13.26
N ILE A 308 34.81 4.03 -12.09
CA ILE A 308 33.77 3.04 -11.82
C ILE A 308 32.49 3.76 -11.38
N ILE A 309 31.51 3.81 -12.26
CA ILE A 309 30.17 4.32 -11.95
C ILE A 309 29.54 3.38 -10.90
N PRO A 310 29.15 3.87 -9.70
CA PRO A 310 28.54 3.03 -8.68
C PRO A 310 27.18 2.52 -9.17
N CYS A 311 26.95 1.21 -9.06
CA CYS A 311 25.66 0.59 -9.33
C CYS A 311 25.03 0.19 -7.99
N TYR A 312 23.74 0.45 -7.84
CA TYR A 312 22.95 0.14 -6.65
C TYR A 312 21.91 -0.92 -6.98
N GLN A 313 21.51 -1.67 -5.95
CA GLN A 313 20.39 -2.59 -6.02
C GLN A 313 19.27 -2.10 -5.11
N VAL A 314 18.05 -2.08 -5.62
CA VAL A 314 16.82 -1.79 -4.87
C VAL A 314 15.99 -3.07 -4.81
N MET A 315 15.68 -3.54 -3.61
CA MET A 315 14.89 -4.74 -3.36
C MET A 315 13.54 -4.36 -2.76
N VAL A 316 12.49 -5.05 -3.22
CA VAL A 316 11.14 -4.93 -2.68
C VAL A 316 10.64 -6.30 -2.24
N THR A 317 10.16 -6.39 -1.01
CA THR A 317 9.51 -7.60 -0.46
C THR A 317 8.27 -7.24 0.35
N GLY A 318 7.26 -8.11 0.38
CA GLY A 318 6.04 -7.90 1.15
C GLY A 318 6.29 -7.72 2.66
N ASN A 319 7.24 -8.46 3.22
CA ASN A 319 7.50 -8.47 4.66
C ASN A 319 8.36 -7.28 5.11
N ASN A 320 9.36 -6.87 4.31
CA ASN A 320 10.37 -5.90 4.74
C ASN A 320 10.23 -4.51 4.09
N GLY A 321 9.47 -4.37 3.01
CA GLY A 321 9.27 -3.11 2.30
C GLY A 321 10.35 -2.86 1.26
N ILE A 322 10.81 -1.61 1.19
CA ILE A 322 11.80 -1.14 0.22
C ILE A 322 13.17 -1.05 0.89
N GLN A 323 14.13 -1.80 0.34
CA GLN A 323 15.51 -1.86 0.79
C GLN A 323 16.47 -1.54 -0.35
N TRP A 324 17.68 -1.10 -0.04
CA TRP A 324 18.69 -0.78 -1.04
C TRP A 324 20.11 -1.06 -0.55
N ARG A 325 21.03 -1.30 -1.48
CA ARG A 325 22.47 -1.43 -1.19
C ARG A 325 23.33 -1.04 -2.39
N LEU A 326 24.61 -0.81 -2.16
CA LEU A 326 25.59 -0.73 -3.25
C LEU A 326 25.82 -2.13 -3.82
N LYS A 327 25.80 -2.29 -5.15
CA LYS A 327 26.01 -3.57 -5.82
C LYS A 327 27.42 -4.10 -5.48
N PRO A 328 27.55 -5.32 -4.92
CA PRO A 328 28.86 -5.90 -4.65
C PRO A 328 29.65 -6.11 -5.96
N ILE A 329 30.91 -5.66 -6.00
CA ILE A 329 31.79 -5.89 -7.15
C ILE A 329 32.25 -7.36 -7.11
N VAL A 330 31.73 -8.18 -8.02
CA VAL A 330 32.24 -9.54 -8.22
C VAL A 330 33.52 -9.46 -9.05
N THR A 331 34.69 -9.38 -8.42
CA THR A 331 35.96 -9.54 -9.13
C THR A 331 36.09 -10.98 -9.62
N GLN A 332 35.93 -11.20 -10.93
CA GLN A 332 36.36 -12.42 -11.62
C GLN A 332 37.90 -12.48 -11.67
N SER A 333 38.58 -12.65 -10.53
CA SER A 333 40.02 -12.94 -10.51
C SER A 333 40.49 -13.63 -9.22
N GLU A 334 39.74 -14.59 -8.69
CA GLU A 334 40.23 -15.49 -7.62
C GLU A 334 40.26 -16.97 -8.07
N ARG A 335 40.61 -17.23 -9.33
CA ARG A 335 41.00 -18.60 -9.78
C ARG A 335 42.47 -18.75 -10.16
N GLU A 336 43.28 -17.70 -10.14
CA GLU A 336 44.72 -17.79 -10.34
C GLU A 336 45.47 -16.91 -9.36
N LYS A 337 45.70 -17.41 -8.14
CA LYS A 337 46.83 -17.02 -7.28
C LYS A 337 46.99 -17.97 -6.08
N HIS A 338 46.96 -19.27 -6.34
CA HIS A 338 47.67 -20.22 -5.49
C HIS A 338 49.10 -20.35 -5.98
N LYS A 339 49.93 -19.37 -5.64
CA LYS A 339 51.36 -19.55 -5.31
C LYS A 339 51.95 -18.23 -4.82
N THR A 340 52.59 -18.32 -3.66
CA THR A 340 53.44 -17.31 -2.99
C THR A 340 52.75 -16.10 -2.34
N LYS A 341 52.56 -16.18 -1.01
CA LYS A 341 53.22 -15.26 -0.05
C LYS A 341 52.95 -15.65 1.40
N ARG A 342 54.01 -16.06 2.11
CA ARG A 342 54.14 -15.97 3.56
C ARG A 342 54.37 -14.50 3.96
N LYS A 343 53.92 -14.17 5.18
CA LYS A 343 54.15 -12.93 5.98
C LYS A 343 53.34 -11.67 5.63
N ARG A 344 52.26 -11.44 6.39
CA ARG A 344 52.07 -10.30 7.32
C ARG A 344 50.61 -10.33 7.83
N SER A 345 50.43 -10.78 9.07
CA SER A 345 49.23 -10.59 9.88
C SER A 345 49.32 -9.23 10.55
N ASP A 346 48.32 -8.38 10.32
CA ASP A 346 47.82 -7.29 11.20
C ASP A 346 47.07 -6.18 10.43
N GLY A 347 46.28 -6.58 9.42
CA GLY A 347 45.36 -5.67 8.71
C GLY A 347 44.04 -6.29 8.25
N LYS A 348 43.76 -7.55 8.65
CA LYS A 348 42.58 -8.31 8.16
C LYS A 348 41.27 -8.02 8.91
N ALA A 349 41.32 -7.47 10.13
CA ALA A 349 40.11 -7.21 10.92
C ALA A 349 39.31 -6.00 10.39
N LYS A 350 39.96 -4.85 10.15
CA LYS A 350 39.29 -3.64 9.62
C LYS A 350 38.72 -3.80 8.20
N LYS A 351 39.40 -4.55 7.34
CA LYS A 351 38.92 -4.81 5.96
C LYS A 351 37.71 -5.74 5.91
N ASN A 352 37.56 -6.67 6.87
CA ASN A 352 36.40 -7.56 6.93
C ASN A 352 35.15 -6.85 7.50
N GLU A 353 35.30 -5.90 8.44
CA GLU A 353 34.18 -5.09 8.92
C GLU A 353 33.62 -4.14 7.84
N GLU A 354 34.48 -3.51 7.03
CA GLU A 354 34.04 -2.68 5.91
C GLU A 354 33.42 -3.49 4.75
N LYS A 355 33.86 -4.74 4.55
CA LYS A 355 33.28 -5.65 3.55
C LYS A 355 31.90 -6.15 3.98
N SER A 356 31.75 -6.49 5.27
CA SER A 356 30.47 -6.87 5.89
C SER A 356 29.40 -5.77 5.76
N LYS A 357 29.77 -4.51 6.05
CA LYS A 357 28.84 -3.36 5.91
C LYS A 357 28.42 -3.05 4.46
N ARG A 358 29.17 -3.49 3.45
CA ARG A 358 28.83 -3.27 2.03
C ARG A 358 27.84 -4.29 1.47
N GLU A 359 27.67 -5.43 2.13
CA GLU A 359 26.78 -6.51 1.67
C GLU A 359 25.37 -6.45 2.28
N GLU A 360 25.20 -5.65 3.34
CA GLU A 360 23.96 -5.53 4.11
C GLU A 360 22.93 -4.60 3.44
N TRP A 361 21.65 -4.98 3.51
CA TRP A 361 20.53 -4.23 2.94
C TRP A 361 20.09 -3.09 3.85
N ASN A 362 20.11 -1.85 3.34
CA ASN A 362 19.62 -0.69 4.07
C ASN A 362 18.10 -0.54 3.87
N SER A 363 17.34 -0.38 4.96
CA SER A 363 15.90 -0.14 4.89
C SER A 363 15.60 1.33 4.58
N PHE A 364 14.79 1.61 3.55
CA PHE A 364 14.31 2.95 3.25
C PHE A 364 12.96 3.26 3.91
N CYS A 365 11.96 2.42 3.63
CA CYS A 365 10.64 2.49 4.27
C CYS A 365 9.86 1.19 4.10
N TYR A 366 8.85 1.02 4.95
CA TYR A 366 7.75 0.10 4.73
C TYR A 366 6.59 0.80 4.00
N PHE A 367 5.73 0.05 3.32
CA PHE A 367 4.73 0.61 2.40
C PHE A 367 3.77 1.64 3.05
N PRO A 368 3.26 1.45 4.29
CA PRO A 368 2.38 2.43 4.92
C PRO A 368 2.98 3.83 5.06
N GLU A 369 4.31 3.97 5.10
CA GLU A 369 5.00 5.26 5.20
C GLU A 369 4.91 6.11 3.92
N ILE A 370 4.55 5.48 2.79
CA ILE A 370 4.55 6.13 1.48
C ILE A 370 3.28 6.96 1.32
N THR A 371 3.45 8.20 0.86
CA THR A 371 2.34 9.12 0.58
C THR A 371 1.92 9.08 -0.88
N HIS A 372 2.89 9.16 -1.79
CA HIS A 372 2.68 9.14 -3.23
C HIS A 372 3.98 8.75 -3.97
N LEU A 373 3.83 8.37 -5.23
CA LEU A 373 4.93 8.09 -6.15
C LEU A 373 4.81 8.98 -7.39
N VAL A 374 5.95 9.42 -7.91
CA VAL A 374 6.01 10.20 -9.16
C VAL A 374 6.94 9.48 -10.13
N ILE A 375 6.51 9.36 -11.40
CA ILE A 375 7.29 8.78 -12.48
C ILE A 375 7.55 9.87 -13.51
N LYS A 376 8.82 10.04 -13.91
CA LYS A 376 9.25 10.95 -14.97
C LYS A 376 10.13 10.18 -15.93
N GLU A 377 9.58 9.82 -17.10
CA GLU A 377 10.24 8.92 -18.05
C GLU A 377 10.63 7.60 -17.36
N SER A 378 11.93 7.36 -17.14
CA SER A 378 12.44 6.18 -16.41
C SER A 378 12.86 6.48 -14.96
N THR A 379 12.69 7.72 -14.48
CA THR A 379 12.99 8.11 -13.10
C THR A 379 11.78 7.89 -12.20
N VAL A 380 12.00 7.23 -11.06
CA VAL A 380 10.99 7.01 -10.02
C VAL A 380 11.36 7.79 -8.77
N CYS A 381 10.40 8.55 -8.23
CA CYS A 381 10.51 9.24 -6.95
C CYS A 381 9.47 8.69 -5.96
N ILE A 382 9.94 8.20 -4.82
CA ILE A 382 9.11 7.70 -3.71
C ILE A 382 9.10 8.74 -2.59
N TYR A 383 7.93 9.20 -2.17
CA TYR A 383 7.79 10.21 -1.10
C TYR A 383 7.17 9.61 0.17
N LYS A 384 7.81 9.85 1.31
CA LYS A 384 7.37 9.41 2.63
C LYS A 384 6.56 10.49 3.37
N GLN A 385 5.84 10.08 4.43
CA GLN A 385 5.13 10.98 5.35
C GLN A 385 6.05 11.99 6.05
N ASP A 386 7.28 11.59 6.37
CA ASP A 386 8.31 12.49 6.93
C ASP A 386 8.95 13.40 5.86
N ASN A 387 8.41 13.37 4.62
CA ASN A 387 8.88 14.08 3.44
C ASN A 387 10.31 13.72 2.99
N LYS A 388 10.90 12.63 3.50
CA LYS A 388 12.08 12.05 2.86
C LYS A 388 11.66 11.41 1.55
N ARG A 389 12.53 11.47 0.55
CA ARG A 389 12.34 10.85 -0.75
C ARG A 389 13.51 9.95 -1.14
N MET A 390 13.19 8.94 -1.92
CA MET A 390 14.13 8.12 -2.67
C MET A 390 13.86 8.37 -4.16
N GLU A 391 14.90 8.70 -4.91
CA GLU A 391 14.84 8.99 -6.34
C GLU A 391 15.91 8.19 -7.08
N PHE A 392 15.54 7.49 -8.15
CA PHE A 392 16.48 6.72 -8.94
C PHE A 392 15.98 6.51 -10.37
N LYS A 393 16.91 6.24 -11.29
CA LYS A 393 16.65 6.06 -12.71
C LYS A 393 16.74 4.59 -13.12
N LEU A 394 15.67 4.08 -13.73
CA LEU A 394 15.58 2.73 -14.28
C LEU A 394 15.96 2.71 -15.77
N SER A 395 16.10 1.50 -16.33
CA SER A 395 16.56 1.29 -17.70
C SER A 395 15.58 1.81 -18.76
N SER A 396 14.28 1.78 -18.44
CA SER A 396 13.20 2.16 -19.35
C SER A 396 11.98 2.70 -18.60
N CYS A 397 11.09 3.38 -19.32
CA CYS A 397 9.78 3.80 -18.81
C CYS A 397 8.92 2.58 -18.41
N GLU A 398 8.99 1.49 -19.16
CA GLU A 398 8.26 0.26 -18.86
C GLU A 398 8.71 -0.40 -17.55
N GLU A 399 10.02 -0.40 -17.28
CA GLU A 399 10.56 -0.86 -16.00
C GLU A 399 10.12 0.04 -14.83
N ALA A 400 10.05 1.36 -15.05
CA ALA A 400 9.53 2.31 -14.06
C ALA A 400 8.04 2.09 -13.75
N LEU A 401 7.21 1.82 -14.76
CA LEU A 401 5.81 1.45 -14.59
C LEU A 401 5.67 0.10 -13.87
N SER A 402 6.48 -0.90 -14.26
CA SER A 402 6.54 -2.21 -13.58
C SER A 402 6.84 -2.04 -12.09
N PHE A 403 7.87 -1.25 -11.75
CA PHE A 403 8.27 -1.00 -10.37
C PHE A 403 7.22 -0.22 -9.58
N ALA A 404 6.67 0.86 -10.16
CA ALA A 404 5.64 1.64 -9.48
C ALA A 404 4.39 0.78 -9.19
N ALA A 405 4.00 -0.10 -10.12
CA ALA A 405 2.89 -1.04 -9.91
C ALA A 405 3.16 -2.05 -8.77
N LEU A 406 4.43 -2.44 -8.57
CA LEU A 406 4.84 -3.29 -7.44
C LEU A 406 4.65 -2.59 -6.09
N ILE A 407 5.14 -1.36 -5.97
CA ILE A 407 5.02 -0.60 -4.73
C ILE A 407 3.54 -0.29 -4.43
N ASP A 408 2.80 0.13 -5.44
CA ASP A 408 1.38 0.46 -5.35
C ASP A 408 0.51 -0.76 -4.99
N GLY A 409 0.83 -1.95 -5.49
CA GLY A 409 0.14 -3.18 -5.12
C GLY A 409 0.43 -3.66 -3.69
N TYR A 410 1.70 -3.63 -3.24
CA TYR A 410 2.01 -3.93 -1.84
C TYR A 410 1.42 -2.91 -0.87
N PHE A 411 1.38 -1.63 -1.25
CA PHE A 411 0.70 -0.59 -0.49
C PHE A 411 -0.79 -0.92 -0.30
N ARG A 412 -1.49 -1.36 -1.35
CA ARG A 412 -2.89 -1.81 -1.22
C ARG A 412 -3.07 -3.00 -0.30
N LEU A 413 -2.10 -3.90 -0.27
CA LEU A 413 -2.16 -5.11 0.56
C LEU A 413 -1.81 -4.84 2.02
N THR A 414 -1.11 -3.76 2.36
CA THR A 414 -0.55 -3.55 3.72
C THR A 414 -0.94 -2.23 4.39
N ALA A 415 -1.42 -1.25 3.62
CA ALA A 415 -1.70 0.09 4.12
C ALA A 415 -3.16 0.51 3.85
N ASP A 416 -3.60 0.46 2.60
CA ASP A 416 -4.93 0.97 2.20
C ASP A 416 -5.45 0.28 0.94
N ALA A 417 -6.44 -0.60 1.10
CA ALA A 417 -6.96 -1.44 0.02
C ALA A 417 -7.73 -0.65 -1.06
N HIS A 418 -8.14 0.59 -0.79
CA HIS A 418 -9.02 1.39 -1.64
C HIS A 418 -8.33 2.62 -2.20
N HIS A 419 -7.01 2.74 -2.02
CA HIS A 419 -6.21 3.87 -2.50
C HIS A 419 -5.12 3.43 -3.50
N TYR A 420 -4.52 4.41 -4.16
CA TYR A 420 -3.39 4.20 -5.07
C TYR A 420 -2.40 5.37 -4.99
N LEU A 421 -1.10 5.05 -5.08
CA LEU A 421 0.01 5.98 -4.88
C LEU A 421 0.40 6.75 -6.15
N CYS A 422 0.16 6.17 -7.32
CA CYS A 422 0.55 6.73 -8.61
C CYS A 422 -0.56 6.56 -9.64
N THR A 423 -1.00 7.63 -10.28
CA THR A 423 -2.07 7.57 -11.29
C THR A 423 -1.70 6.76 -12.53
N ASP A 424 -0.40 6.68 -12.84
CA ASP A 424 0.15 6.15 -14.10
C ASP A 424 0.14 4.61 -14.11
N VAL A 425 -0.01 4.00 -12.93
CA VAL A 425 -0.13 2.55 -12.73
C VAL A 425 -1.41 2.16 -11.99
N ALA A 426 -2.28 3.13 -11.68
CA ALA A 426 -3.42 2.93 -10.82
C ALA A 426 -4.48 2.00 -11.46
N PRO A 427 -4.90 0.93 -10.78
CA PRO A 427 -5.84 -0.03 -11.33
C PRO A 427 -7.18 0.63 -11.72
N PRO A 428 -7.73 0.36 -12.91
CA PRO A 428 -9.03 0.89 -13.35
C PRO A 428 -10.17 0.65 -12.35
N LEU A 429 -10.27 -0.55 -11.77
CA LEU A 429 -11.29 -0.92 -10.80
C LEU A 429 -11.20 -0.09 -9.52
N ILE A 430 -9.99 0.20 -9.03
CA ILE A 430 -9.78 1.04 -7.86
C ILE A 430 -10.24 2.48 -8.15
N LYS A 431 -9.92 3.04 -9.33
CA LYS A 431 -10.42 4.36 -9.74
C LYS A 431 -11.95 4.40 -9.81
N HIS A 432 -12.56 3.36 -10.38
CA HIS A 432 -14.01 3.21 -10.44
C HIS A 432 -14.64 3.15 -9.04
N ASN A 433 -14.05 2.38 -8.13
CA ASN A 433 -14.53 2.20 -6.77
C ASN A 433 -14.48 3.49 -5.95
N ILE A 434 -13.37 4.24 -6.01
CA ILE A 434 -13.24 5.54 -5.34
C ILE A 434 -14.34 6.49 -5.82
N LYS A 435 -14.55 6.59 -7.14
CA LYS A 435 -15.58 7.47 -7.72
C LYS A 435 -17.00 7.14 -7.26
N ASN A 436 -17.29 5.88 -6.96
CA ASN A 436 -18.63 5.42 -6.57
C ASN A 436 -18.76 5.11 -5.06
N GLY A 437 -17.72 5.38 -4.25
CA GLY A 437 -17.72 5.04 -2.82
C GLY A 437 -17.89 3.53 -2.54
N CYS A 438 -17.40 2.68 -3.44
CA CYS A 438 -17.55 1.23 -3.37
C CYS A 438 -16.33 0.56 -2.73
N HIS A 439 -16.56 -0.42 -1.85
CA HIS A 439 -15.50 -1.20 -1.24
C HIS A 439 -15.04 -2.33 -2.17
N GLY A 440 -13.80 -2.79 -2.02
CA GLY A 440 -13.37 -4.10 -2.53
C GLY A 440 -14.16 -5.26 -1.90
N PRO A 441 -13.73 -6.52 -2.10
CA PRO A 441 -14.41 -7.72 -1.63
C PRO A 441 -14.27 -7.96 -0.11
N ILE A 442 -14.70 -6.98 0.69
CA ILE A 442 -14.75 -7.08 2.15
C ILE A 442 -15.83 -8.09 2.57
N CYS A 443 -15.55 -8.86 3.62
CA CYS A 443 -16.53 -9.80 4.14
C CYS A 443 -17.72 -9.07 4.78
N THR A 444 -18.85 -9.76 4.88
CA THR A 444 -20.11 -9.21 5.40
C THR A 444 -19.94 -8.64 6.82
N ASP A 445 -19.11 -9.26 7.66
CA ASP A 445 -18.87 -8.81 9.03
C ASP A 445 -18.24 -7.40 9.08
N TYR A 446 -17.29 -7.09 8.18
CA TYR A 446 -16.69 -5.75 8.10
C TYR A 446 -17.71 -4.71 7.64
N ALA A 447 -18.55 -5.04 6.65
CA ALA A 447 -19.62 -4.16 6.20
C ALA A 447 -20.62 -3.85 7.32
N ILE A 448 -21.04 -4.87 8.08
CA ILE A 448 -21.93 -4.72 9.23
C ILE A 448 -21.27 -3.89 10.34
N ASN A 449 -20.01 -4.13 10.66
CA ASN A 449 -19.30 -3.38 11.70
C ASN A 449 -19.15 -1.90 11.34
N LYS A 450 -18.88 -1.59 10.06
CA LYS A 450 -18.85 -0.22 9.56
C LYS A 450 -20.21 0.47 9.74
N LEU A 451 -21.29 -0.20 9.34
CA LEU A 451 -22.66 0.30 9.54
C LEU A 451 -22.97 0.57 11.02
N LYS A 452 -22.53 -0.30 11.93
CA LYS A 452 -22.68 -0.11 13.38
C LYS A 452 -21.90 1.09 13.91
N GLN A 453 -20.68 1.31 13.42
CA GLN A 453 -19.79 2.38 13.88
C GLN A 453 -20.20 3.76 13.36
N GLU A 454 -20.80 3.83 12.17
CA GLU A 454 -21.12 5.11 11.50
C GLU A 454 -22.52 5.65 11.81
N GLY A 455 -23.19 5.14 12.85
CA GLY A 455 -24.48 5.66 13.34
C GLY A 455 -25.56 4.59 13.49
N ASN A 456 -25.43 3.46 12.79
CA ASN A 456 -26.35 2.32 12.85
C ASN A 456 -27.81 2.71 12.52
N GLU A 457 -28.05 3.67 11.63
CA GLU A 457 -29.39 4.17 11.31
C GLU A 457 -30.03 3.41 10.15
N GLU A 458 -31.35 3.21 10.18
CA GLU A 458 -32.08 2.58 9.07
C GLU A 458 -31.91 3.37 7.77
N GLY A 459 -31.66 2.64 6.68
CA GLY A 459 -31.38 3.20 5.37
C GLY A 459 -29.91 3.54 5.11
N MET A 460 -29.02 3.43 6.12
CA MET A 460 -27.58 3.45 5.88
C MET A 460 -27.14 2.18 5.15
N TYR A 461 -26.21 2.32 4.22
CA TYR A 461 -25.76 1.20 3.39
C TYR A 461 -24.27 1.24 3.04
N VAL A 462 -23.73 0.07 2.72
CA VAL A 462 -22.37 -0.14 2.22
C VAL A 462 -22.45 -0.81 0.84
N LEU A 463 -21.75 -0.25 -0.13
CA LEU A 463 -21.51 -0.89 -1.44
C LEU A 463 -20.17 -1.61 -1.39
N ARG A 464 -20.14 -2.89 -1.77
CA ARG A 464 -18.92 -3.73 -1.78
C ARG A 464 -18.93 -4.75 -2.91
N TRP A 465 -17.78 -5.04 -3.49
CA TRP A 465 -17.67 -6.18 -4.43
C TRP A 465 -17.96 -7.52 -3.73
N SER A 466 -18.49 -8.48 -4.48
CA SER A 466 -18.70 -9.83 -3.98
C SER A 466 -17.37 -10.53 -3.67
N CYS A 467 -17.35 -11.32 -2.59
CA CYS A 467 -16.19 -12.13 -2.24
C CYS A 467 -16.04 -13.39 -3.12
N THR A 468 -17.04 -13.72 -3.93
CA THR A 468 -17.11 -14.97 -4.70
C THR A 468 -17.22 -14.76 -6.21
N ASP A 469 -17.61 -13.56 -6.67
CA ASP A 469 -17.82 -13.28 -8.08
C ASP A 469 -17.33 -11.86 -8.46
N PHE A 470 -16.81 -11.75 -9.69
CA PHE A 470 -16.22 -10.50 -10.22
C PHE A 470 -17.22 -9.56 -10.89
N HIS A 471 -18.48 -9.96 -11.08
CA HIS A 471 -19.51 -9.20 -11.80
C HIS A 471 -20.62 -8.72 -10.87
N ASN A 472 -20.45 -8.87 -9.56
CA ASN A 472 -21.50 -8.54 -8.60
C ASN A 472 -21.00 -7.60 -7.52
N ILE A 473 -21.74 -6.51 -7.34
CA ILE A 473 -21.65 -5.63 -6.18
C ILE A 473 -22.79 -5.99 -5.22
N LEU A 474 -22.51 -5.97 -3.93
CA LEU A 474 -23.48 -6.17 -2.86
C LEU A 474 -23.74 -4.84 -2.17
N MET A 475 -25.02 -4.48 -2.05
CA MET A 475 -25.51 -3.37 -1.25
C MET A 475 -26.00 -3.92 0.09
N THR A 476 -25.20 -3.71 1.15
CA THR A 476 -25.54 -4.13 2.52
C THR A 476 -26.26 -2.98 3.23
N VAL A 477 -27.52 -3.18 3.65
CA VAL A 477 -28.39 -2.10 4.18
C VAL A 477 -28.89 -2.45 5.59
N ILE A 478 -28.98 -1.43 6.46
CA ILE A 478 -29.65 -1.53 7.76
C ILE A 478 -31.16 -1.37 7.57
N CYS A 479 -31.91 -2.37 8.03
CA CYS A 479 -33.36 -2.45 7.95
C CYS A 479 -33.95 -2.61 9.35
N SER A 480 -35.09 -1.98 9.65
CA SER A 480 -35.81 -2.17 10.91
C SER A 480 -36.94 -3.19 10.74
N GLU A 481 -36.98 -4.23 11.57
CA GLU A 481 -38.13 -5.12 11.64
C GLU A 481 -38.97 -4.81 12.89
N TYR A 482 -40.28 -4.71 12.70
CA TYR A 482 -41.25 -4.48 13.76
C TYR A 482 -42.00 -5.77 14.05
N SER A 483 -41.64 -6.45 15.15
CA SER A 483 -42.41 -7.61 15.62
C SER A 483 -43.49 -7.18 16.59
N GLN A 484 -44.68 -7.80 16.51
CA GLN A 484 -45.83 -7.47 17.36
C GLN A 484 -45.61 -7.73 18.88
N GLN A 485 -44.49 -8.35 19.26
CA GLN A 485 -44.18 -8.76 20.64
C GLN A 485 -43.05 -7.93 21.31
N MET A 486 -42.35 -7.05 20.58
CA MET A 486 -41.22 -6.27 21.11
C MET A 486 -41.46 -4.75 20.98
N LEU A 487 -41.23 -3.99 22.06
CA LEU A 487 -41.39 -2.53 22.07
C LEU A 487 -40.36 -1.76 21.22
N ASN A 488 -39.21 -2.37 20.90
CA ASN A 488 -38.15 -1.75 20.11
C ASN A 488 -37.88 -2.54 18.81
N PRO A 489 -37.73 -1.86 17.65
CA PRO A 489 -37.45 -2.52 16.38
C PRO A 489 -36.08 -3.22 16.41
N THR A 490 -36.03 -4.46 15.90
CA THR A 490 -34.78 -5.21 15.74
C THR A 490 -34.11 -4.79 14.44
N LYS A 491 -32.85 -4.36 14.52
CA LYS A 491 -32.06 -4.00 13.33
C LYS A 491 -31.55 -5.26 12.64
N GLN A 492 -31.94 -5.44 11.38
CA GLN A 492 -31.42 -6.47 10.49
C GLN A 492 -30.48 -5.87 9.44
N TYR A 493 -29.57 -6.69 8.92
CA TYR A 493 -28.65 -6.32 7.85
C TYR A 493 -28.94 -7.19 6.63
N LYS A 494 -29.43 -6.58 5.56
CA LYS A 494 -29.81 -7.28 4.32
C LYS A 494 -28.81 -6.97 3.22
N ASN A 495 -28.54 -7.95 2.35
CA ASN A 495 -27.65 -7.80 1.21
C ASN A 495 -28.46 -7.88 -0.08
N PHE A 496 -28.34 -6.87 -0.93
CA PHE A 496 -28.95 -6.85 -2.26
C PHE A 496 -27.86 -6.94 -3.33
N GLN A 497 -28.09 -7.71 -4.37
CA GLN A 497 -27.12 -7.94 -5.43
C GLN A 497 -27.34 -6.95 -6.58
N ILE A 498 -26.26 -6.36 -7.06
CA ILE A 498 -26.20 -5.49 -8.23
C ILE A 498 -25.27 -6.16 -9.24
N GLU A 499 -25.82 -6.53 -10.39
CA GLU A 499 -25.07 -7.15 -11.48
C GLU A 499 -24.39 -6.06 -12.32
N MET A 500 -23.10 -6.24 -12.55
CA MET A 500 -22.23 -5.38 -13.34
C MET A 500 -21.92 -6.06 -14.67
N THR A 501 -22.22 -5.37 -15.77
CA THR A 501 -21.98 -5.83 -17.14
C THR A 501 -21.18 -4.78 -17.91
N LYS A 502 -20.70 -5.12 -19.11
CA LYS A 502 -20.03 -4.14 -19.99
C LYS A 502 -20.97 -3.00 -20.42
N ASP A 503 -22.26 -3.28 -20.51
CA ASP A 503 -23.28 -2.36 -21.00
C ASP A 503 -23.92 -1.51 -19.89
N GLY A 504 -23.61 -1.79 -18.61
CA GLY A 504 -24.14 -1.07 -17.46
C GLY A 504 -24.32 -1.94 -16.21
N CYS A 505 -25.15 -1.46 -15.28
CA CYS A 505 -25.49 -2.16 -14.04
C CYS A 505 -27.00 -2.29 -13.84
N ARG A 506 -27.42 -3.35 -13.17
CA ARG A 506 -28.83 -3.57 -12.80
C ARG A 506 -28.95 -4.17 -11.41
N LEU A 507 -30.02 -3.84 -10.71
CA LEU A 507 -30.38 -4.50 -9.46
C LEU A 507 -30.92 -5.90 -9.78
N HIS A 508 -30.45 -6.93 -9.08
CA HIS A 508 -30.91 -8.30 -9.30
C HIS A 508 -32.43 -8.40 -9.09
N GLY A 509 -33.13 -9.00 -10.05
CA GLY A 509 -34.60 -9.07 -10.09
C GLY A 509 -35.29 -7.88 -10.75
N SER A 510 -34.55 -6.90 -11.29
CA SER A 510 -35.09 -5.79 -12.09
C SER A 510 -34.69 -5.91 -13.55
N ASP A 511 -35.62 -5.58 -14.45
CA ASP A 511 -35.37 -5.51 -15.90
C ASP A 511 -34.71 -4.21 -16.35
N ARG A 512 -34.58 -3.22 -15.45
CA ARG A 512 -34.05 -1.90 -15.77
C ARG A 512 -32.52 -1.87 -15.69
N LEU A 513 -31.88 -1.56 -16.81
CA LEU A 513 -30.45 -1.32 -16.93
C LEU A 513 -30.12 0.17 -16.76
N PHE A 514 -29.05 0.47 -16.04
CA PHE A 514 -28.49 1.82 -15.87
C PHE A 514 -27.07 1.87 -16.43
N LEU A 515 -26.65 3.01 -16.97
CA LEU A 515 -25.32 3.14 -17.60
C LEU A 515 -24.19 3.19 -16.56
N SER A 516 -24.51 3.55 -15.31
CA SER A 516 -23.53 3.62 -14.23
C SER A 516 -24.11 3.29 -12.87
N LEU A 517 -23.25 2.82 -11.96
CA LEU A 517 -23.62 2.58 -10.57
C LEU A 517 -24.17 3.85 -9.90
N LYS A 518 -23.58 5.01 -10.19
CA LYS A 518 -24.09 6.29 -9.69
C LYS A 518 -25.54 6.55 -10.10
N GLU A 519 -25.87 6.35 -11.38
CA GLU A 519 -27.22 6.54 -11.90
C GLU A 519 -28.23 5.59 -11.24
N LEU A 520 -27.86 4.32 -11.07
CA LEU A 520 -28.66 3.34 -10.32
C LEU A 520 -28.89 3.80 -8.88
N MET A 521 -27.84 4.22 -8.17
CA MET A 521 -27.94 4.62 -6.77
C MET A 521 -28.76 5.91 -6.58
N ASP A 522 -28.61 6.88 -7.48
CA ASP A 522 -29.40 8.11 -7.46
C ASP A 522 -30.88 7.83 -7.76
N HIS A 523 -31.18 6.87 -8.64
CA HIS A 523 -32.54 6.38 -8.86
C HIS A 523 -33.12 5.71 -7.60
N LEU A 524 -32.34 4.89 -6.89
CA LEU A 524 -32.80 4.16 -5.70
C LEU A 524 -33.02 5.06 -4.47
N LYS A 525 -32.23 6.13 -4.29
CA LYS A 525 -32.35 7.06 -3.14
C LYS A 525 -33.73 7.71 -3.02
N GLY A 526 -34.42 7.93 -4.15
CA GLY A 526 -35.75 8.53 -4.18
C GLY A 526 -36.91 7.54 -4.01
N GLN A 527 -36.63 6.26 -3.77
CA GLN A 527 -37.65 5.20 -3.78
C GLN A 527 -37.82 4.51 -2.42
N MET A 528 -39.03 3.99 -2.19
CA MET A 528 -39.30 3.04 -1.12
C MET A 528 -38.99 1.63 -1.61
N LEU A 529 -37.98 1.01 -1.02
CA LEU A 529 -37.56 -0.35 -1.31
C LEU A 529 -38.27 -1.31 -0.37
N ARG A 530 -38.63 -2.50 -0.90
CA ARG A 530 -39.29 -3.55 -0.13
C ARG A 530 -38.57 -4.88 -0.30
N THR A 531 -38.30 -5.54 0.81
CA THR A 531 -37.83 -6.94 0.84
C THR A 531 -38.62 -7.67 1.92
N ASP A 532 -39.16 -8.84 1.61
CA ASP A 532 -39.99 -9.60 2.56
C ASP A 532 -41.14 -8.72 3.15
N ASN A 533 -41.13 -8.53 4.47
CA ASN A 533 -42.05 -7.67 5.23
C ASN A 533 -41.43 -6.31 5.63
N ILE A 534 -40.24 -5.97 5.14
CA ILE A 534 -39.50 -4.76 5.49
C ILE A 534 -39.58 -3.75 4.36
N VAL A 535 -39.97 -2.52 4.67
CA VAL A 535 -39.97 -1.37 3.76
C VAL A 535 -38.99 -0.34 4.30
N PHE A 536 -38.09 0.15 3.46
CA PHE A 536 -37.07 1.12 3.85
C PHE A 536 -36.73 2.07 2.69
N THR A 537 -36.06 3.17 3.00
CA THR A 537 -35.50 4.11 2.02
C THR A 537 -34.00 4.18 2.19
N LEU A 538 -33.25 4.36 1.09
CA LEU A 538 -31.81 4.58 1.18
C LEU A 538 -31.53 6.01 1.63
N LYS A 539 -30.66 6.15 2.63
CA LYS A 539 -30.27 7.45 3.19
C LYS A 539 -28.83 7.80 2.85
N LYS A 540 -27.87 7.11 3.47
CA LYS A 540 -26.45 7.47 3.42
C LYS A 540 -25.58 6.26 3.09
N CYS A 541 -24.67 6.46 2.14
CA CYS A 541 -23.61 5.50 1.86
C CYS A 541 -22.46 5.67 2.87
N CYS A 542 -22.11 4.61 3.57
CA CYS A 542 -20.87 4.51 4.33
C CYS A 542 -19.76 4.13 3.34
N GLN A 543 -18.85 5.05 3.04
CA GLN A 543 -17.77 4.88 2.07
C GLN A 543 -16.51 4.24 2.71
N PRO A 544 -15.56 3.73 1.90
CA PRO A 544 -14.24 3.32 2.39
C PRO A 544 -13.52 4.50 3.07
N LYS A 545 -12.94 4.26 4.24
CA LYS A 545 -12.12 5.24 4.96
C LYS A 545 -10.63 4.94 4.75
N PRO A 546 -9.75 5.96 4.72
CA PRO A 546 -8.31 5.75 4.59
C PRO A 546 -7.80 4.80 5.67
N ARG A 547 -6.95 3.85 5.29
CA ARG A 547 -6.33 2.86 6.18
C ARG A 547 -7.32 2.02 7.01
N GLU A 548 -8.57 1.89 6.57
CA GLU A 548 -9.52 1.04 7.27
C GLU A 548 -9.08 -0.43 7.27
N ILE A 549 -9.19 -1.09 8.42
CA ILE A 549 -8.79 -2.48 8.56
C ILE A 549 -9.91 -3.41 8.05
N SER A 550 -9.57 -4.31 7.13
CA SER A 550 -10.45 -5.35 6.61
C SER A 550 -9.67 -6.61 6.20
N ASN A 551 -10.37 -7.67 5.80
CA ASN A 551 -9.76 -8.90 5.25
C ASN A 551 -8.95 -8.66 3.96
N LEU A 552 -9.05 -7.47 3.34
CA LEU A 552 -8.24 -7.11 2.19
C LEU A 552 -6.78 -6.83 2.56
N LEU A 553 -6.55 -6.38 3.80
CA LEU A 553 -5.22 -6.07 4.32
C LEU A 553 -4.55 -7.30 4.95
N VAL A 554 -3.24 -7.37 4.74
CA VAL A 554 -2.33 -8.39 5.22
C VAL A 554 -1.62 -7.88 6.47
N ALA A 555 -1.81 -8.59 7.57
CA ALA A 555 -1.17 -8.34 8.84
C ALA A 555 0.24 -8.96 8.84
N THR A 556 1.23 -8.13 8.58
CA THR A 556 2.67 -8.43 8.80
C THR A 556 3.14 -7.80 10.11
N LYS A 557 4.26 -8.28 10.67
CA LYS A 557 4.88 -7.67 11.86
C LYS A 557 5.05 -6.15 11.72
N LYS A 558 5.65 -5.69 10.61
CA LYS A 558 5.86 -4.26 10.33
C LYS A 558 4.55 -3.48 10.15
N SER A 559 3.52 -4.08 9.55
CA SER A 559 2.21 -3.40 9.41
C SER A 559 1.52 -3.16 10.75
N LEU A 560 1.67 -4.09 11.70
CA LEU A 560 1.06 -4.00 13.03
C LEU A 560 1.73 -2.92 13.90
N GLU A 561 3.05 -2.73 13.73
CA GLU A 561 3.79 -1.63 14.36
C GLU A 561 3.30 -0.24 13.91
N TRP A 562 2.65 -0.16 12.75
CA TRP A 562 2.14 1.08 12.15
C TRP A 562 0.66 1.38 12.44
N GLN A 563 -0.04 0.52 13.20
CA GLN A 563 -1.43 0.82 13.56
C GLN A 563 -1.49 2.03 14.52
N PRO A 564 -2.44 2.97 14.31
CA PRO A 564 -2.51 4.17 15.13
C PRO A 564 -2.76 3.81 16.60
N VAL A 565 -1.73 4.03 17.43
CA VAL A 565 -1.84 3.95 18.89
C VAL A 565 -2.24 5.32 19.40
N CYS A 566 -3.55 5.55 19.55
CA CYS A 566 -4.03 6.68 20.36
C CYS A 566 -5.19 6.22 21.24
N PRO A 567 -4.95 5.89 22.52
CA PRO A 567 -5.99 5.96 23.52
C PRO A 567 -6.25 7.45 23.81
N LEU A 568 -7.21 8.06 23.11
CA LEU A 568 -7.70 9.44 23.32
C LEU A 568 -8.49 9.59 24.63
N GLY A 569 -8.05 8.95 25.72
CA GLY A 569 -8.72 8.96 27.01
C GLY A 569 -8.04 9.81 28.10
N GLN A 570 -6.77 10.21 27.91
CA GLN A 570 -6.01 10.91 28.93
C GLN A 570 -5.24 12.11 28.33
N LEU A 571 -5.49 13.31 28.86
CA LEU A 571 -4.71 14.49 28.52
C LEU A 571 -3.24 14.26 28.92
N SER A 572 -2.34 14.40 27.95
CA SER A 572 -0.90 14.29 28.14
C SER A 572 -0.21 15.52 27.57
N PHE A 573 0.52 16.23 28.41
CA PHE A 573 1.37 17.36 28.05
C PHE A 573 2.53 17.51 29.03
N HIS A 574 3.65 18.06 28.55
CA HIS A 574 4.78 18.41 29.39
C HIS A 574 4.45 19.69 30.15
N ARG A 575 4.55 19.65 31.48
CA ARG A 575 4.36 20.82 32.34
C ARG A 575 5.66 21.62 32.38
N ILE A 576 5.59 22.87 31.96
CA ILE A 576 6.66 23.86 32.05
C ILE A 576 6.41 24.73 33.28
N LEU A 577 7.46 24.99 34.06
CA LEU A 577 7.39 25.85 35.23
C LEU A 577 7.41 27.32 34.80
N LYS A 578 6.72 28.21 35.53
CA LYS A 578 6.69 29.64 35.13
C LYS A 578 8.11 30.24 35.16
N GLU A 579 8.93 29.80 36.11
CA GLU A 579 10.30 30.27 36.32
C GLU A 579 11.21 29.96 35.12
N GLU A 580 10.82 29.00 34.29
CA GLU A 580 11.51 28.62 33.05
C GLU A 580 11.13 29.53 31.87
N ILE A 581 10.08 30.36 32.00
CA ILE A 581 9.54 31.19 30.91
C ILE A 581 9.75 32.67 31.21
N ILE A 582 10.35 33.38 30.27
CA ILE A 582 10.39 34.84 30.25
C ILE A 582 9.47 35.32 29.14
N GLN A 583 8.44 36.08 29.51
CA GLN A 583 7.53 36.70 28.55
C GLN A 583 8.16 37.97 27.95
N GLY A 584 8.11 38.08 26.63
CA GLY A 584 8.57 39.22 25.85
C GLY A 584 7.43 40.08 25.33
N GLU A 585 7.63 40.65 24.14
CA GLU A 585 6.71 41.59 23.49
C GLU A 585 5.39 40.94 23.06
N HIS A 586 4.32 41.74 23.06
CA HIS A 586 3.01 41.35 22.54
C HIS A 586 3.04 41.32 21.02
N LEU A 587 2.66 40.18 20.43
CA LEU A 587 2.69 39.95 18.98
C LEU A 587 1.30 40.01 18.35
N GLY A 588 0.23 39.87 19.14
CA GLY A 588 -1.12 39.90 18.62
C GLY A 588 -2.15 39.18 19.49
N ARG A 589 -3.35 38.99 18.93
CA ARG A 589 -4.49 38.35 19.59
C ARG A 589 -4.95 37.14 18.79
N GLY A 590 -5.13 36.01 19.48
CA GLY A 590 -5.79 34.82 18.95
C GLY A 590 -7.25 34.74 19.39
N THR A 591 -7.93 33.65 19.04
CA THR A 591 -9.30 33.39 19.55
C THR A 591 -9.23 33.14 21.04
N ARG A 592 -9.66 34.12 21.85
CA ARG A 592 -9.66 34.08 23.33
C ARG A 592 -8.26 34.02 23.96
N THR A 593 -7.21 34.31 23.21
CA THR A 593 -5.80 34.24 23.66
C THR A 593 -5.02 35.50 23.31
N GLN A 594 -4.00 35.80 24.11
CA GLN A 594 -3.00 36.84 23.86
C GLN A 594 -1.68 36.17 23.46
N ILE A 595 -1.03 36.66 22.41
CA ILE A 595 0.19 36.06 21.86
C ILE A 595 1.37 36.95 22.20
N TYR A 596 2.41 36.35 22.78
CA TYR A 596 3.65 37.03 23.12
C TYR A 596 4.85 36.27 22.57
N SER A 597 5.92 36.98 22.28
CA SER A 597 7.24 36.37 22.19
C SER A 597 7.71 35.95 23.59
N GLY A 598 8.64 35.02 23.68
CA GLY A 598 9.22 34.64 24.96
C GLY A 598 10.52 33.88 24.82
N VAL A 599 11.09 33.54 25.97
CA VAL A 599 12.30 32.71 26.09
C VAL A 599 12.01 31.59 27.07
N LEU A 600 12.27 30.34 26.65
CA LEU A 600 12.20 29.15 27.48
C LEU A 600 13.63 28.74 27.89
N ARG A 601 13.87 28.61 29.19
CA ARG A 601 15.10 28.07 29.77
C ARG A 601 14.96 26.57 30.00
N TYR A 602 15.97 25.79 29.63
CA TYR A 602 15.97 24.35 29.84
C TYR A 602 17.38 23.83 30.18
N LYS A 603 17.44 22.65 30.80
CA LYS A 603 18.68 21.92 31.14
C LYS A 603 18.76 20.65 30.32
N GLU A 604 19.92 20.34 29.76
CA GLU A 604 20.14 19.18 28.88
C GLU A 604 21.08 18.20 29.60
N ASP A 605 20.54 17.06 30.08
CA ASP A 605 21.19 15.95 30.82
C ASP A 605 22.16 16.28 31.98
N GLU A 606 22.20 15.41 33.00
CA GLU A 606 22.90 15.61 34.28
C GLU A 606 24.44 15.82 34.23
N SER A 607 25.05 15.83 33.03
CA SER A 607 26.51 15.85 32.87
C SER A 607 27.13 17.24 32.57
N TYR A 608 26.34 18.25 32.15
CA TYR A 608 26.86 19.61 31.92
C TYR A 608 25.83 20.68 32.31
N GLN A 609 26.11 21.44 33.39
CA GLN A 609 25.27 22.54 33.91
C GLN A 609 25.31 23.82 33.04
N ALA A 610 25.12 23.72 31.73
CA ALA A 610 24.92 24.89 30.89
C ALA A 610 23.41 25.16 30.73
N GLU A 611 22.88 26.21 31.36
CA GLU A 611 21.52 26.67 31.12
C GLU A 611 21.42 27.18 29.67
N LYS A 612 20.63 26.50 28.84
CA LYS A 612 20.31 26.94 27.49
C LYS A 612 18.98 27.68 27.48
N ALA A 613 18.88 28.66 26.60
CA ALA A 613 17.69 29.47 26.40
C ALA A 613 17.29 29.41 24.92
N MET A 614 16.00 29.22 24.65
CA MET A 614 15.46 29.20 23.30
C MET A 614 14.29 30.18 23.15
N LYS A 615 14.20 30.82 21.99
CA LYS A 615 13.08 31.71 21.65
C LYS A 615 11.83 30.88 21.43
N VAL A 616 10.73 31.28 22.06
CA VAL A 616 9.43 30.59 22.02
C VAL A 616 8.31 31.57 21.77
N LEU A 617 7.15 31.04 21.37
CA LEU A 617 5.90 31.77 21.32
C LEU A 617 5.04 31.36 22.51
N LEU A 618 4.50 32.35 23.22
CA LEU A 618 3.66 32.17 24.39
C LEU A 618 2.22 32.55 24.03
N LYS A 619 1.34 31.56 24.02
CA LYS A 619 -0.09 31.75 23.81
C LYS A 619 -0.80 31.67 25.15
N VAL A 620 -1.22 32.82 25.66
CA VAL A 620 -1.82 32.98 27.00
C VAL A 620 -3.34 33.02 26.86
N LEU A 621 -4.05 32.12 27.54
CA LEU A 621 -5.52 32.17 27.63
C LEU A 621 -5.96 33.42 28.38
N ASP A 622 -6.88 34.20 27.81
CA ASP A 622 -7.39 35.39 28.47
C ASP A 622 -8.08 35.01 29.80
N PRO A 623 -7.73 35.65 30.93
CA PRO A 623 -8.35 35.34 32.23
C PRO A 623 -9.88 35.45 32.24
N SER A 624 -10.46 36.33 31.41
CA SER A 624 -11.93 36.47 31.26
C SER A 624 -12.59 35.24 30.61
N HIS A 625 -11.79 34.33 30.04
CA HIS A 625 -12.21 33.16 29.28
C HIS A 625 -11.74 31.85 29.91
N ARG A 626 -11.47 31.85 31.22
CA ARG A 626 -11.00 30.67 31.99
C ARG A 626 -11.93 29.45 31.89
N HIS A 627 -13.21 29.62 31.62
CA HIS A 627 -14.13 28.49 31.42
C HIS A 627 -13.79 27.63 30.17
N PHE A 628 -12.98 28.16 29.24
CA PHE A 628 -12.46 27.41 28.09
C PHE A 628 -11.13 26.67 28.36
N SER A 629 -10.63 26.66 29.60
CA SER A 629 -9.34 26.05 29.93
C SER A 629 -9.25 24.58 29.52
N LEU A 630 -10.33 23.81 29.68
CA LEU A 630 -10.35 22.40 29.27
C LEU A 630 -10.14 22.25 27.76
N ALA A 631 -10.93 22.97 26.97
CA ALA A 631 -10.82 22.97 25.51
C ALA A 631 -9.44 23.47 25.02
N PHE A 632 -8.87 24.44 25.73
CA PHE A 632 -7.50 24.90 25.52
C PHE A 632 -6.49 23.76 25.76
N PHE A 633 -6.59 23.02 26.87
CA PHE A 633 -5.69 21.90 27.16
C PHE A 633 -5.92 20.66 26.27
N GLU A 634 -7.13 20.44 25.76
CA GLU A 634 -7.41 19.43 24.74
C GLU A 634 -6.60 19.71 23.46
N THR A 635 -6.62 20.97 22.99
CA THR A 635 -5.78 21.39 21.86
C THR A 635 -4.29 21.20 22.15
N ALA A 636 -3.82 21.60 23.34
CA ALA A 636 -2.41 21.40 23.71
C ALA A 636 -2.04 19.91 23.71
N SER A 637 -2.91 19.06 24.26
CA SER A 637 -2.67 17.62 24.30
C SER A 637 -2.64 17.00 22.90
N MET A 638 -3.50 17.45 21.98
CA MET A 638 -3.45 17.04 20.57
C MET A 638 -2.11 17.43 19.94
N MET A 639 -1.72 18.71 20.07
CA MET A 639 -0.49 19.24 19.47
C MET A 639 0.77 18.58 20.03
N ARG A 640 0.75 18.11 21.28
CA ARG A 640 1.87 17.37 21.88
C ARG A 640 2.08 15.97 21.29
N GLN A 641 1.00 15.33 20.82
CA GLN A 641 1.03 13.94 20.32
C GLN A 641 1.40 13.83 18.84
N ILE A 642 1.64 14.97 18.20
CA ILE A 642 1.99 15.06 16.79
C ILE A 642 3.39 15.60 16.61
N SER A 643 4.07 15.12 15.58
CA SER A 643 5.39 15.58 15.18
C SER A 643 5.50 15.46 13.67
N HIS A 644 5.51 16.61 13.02
CA HIS A 644 5.62 16.74 11.57
C HIS A 644 6.33 18.05 11.24
N LYS A 645 7.22 18.06 10.25
CA LYS A 645 8.08 19.22 9.95
C LYS A 645 7.33 20.51 9.57
N HIS A 646 6.10 20.37 9.06
CA HIS A 646 5.20 21.48 8.70
C HIS A 646 4.10 21.71 9.73
N ILE A 647 4.28 21.27 10.97
CA ILE A 647 3.40 21.58 12.10
C ILE A 647 4.27 22.22 13.19
N VAL A 648 3.76 23.27 13.83
CA VAL A 648 4.44 23.96 14.93
C VAL A 648 4.59 23.01 16.12
N LEU A 649 5.80 22.90 16.64
CA LEU A 649 6.13 22.11 17.81
C LEU A 649 5.58 22.76 19.09
N LEU A 650 4.80 22.01 19.86
CA LEU A 650 4.43 22.36 21.23
C LEU A 650 5.48 21.82 22.22
N HIS A 651 6.18 22.71 22.91
CA HIS A 651 7.13 22.35 23.96
C HIS A 651 6.43 21.85 25.22
N GLY A 652 5.34 22.51 25.61
CA GLY A 652 4.55 22.15 26.78
C GLY A 652 3.55 23.24 27.16
N VAL A 653 3.00 23.13 28.36
CA VAL A 653 2.09 24.11 28.93
C VAL A 653 2.55 24.55 30.30
N CYS A 654 2.40 25.84 30.59
CA CYS A 654 2.56 26.40 31.93
C CYS A 654 1.17 26.68 32.51
N VAL A 655 0.93 26.14 33.70
CA VAL A 655 -0.32 26.30 34.46
C VAL A 655 0.04 26.86 35.83
N ARG A 656 -0.37 28.09 36.11
CA ARG A 656 -0.18 28.74 37.41
C ARG A 656 -1.36 29.65 37.74
N ASP A 657 -2.08 29.32 38.82
CA ASP A 657 -3.28 30.03 39.29
C ASP A 657 -4.35 30.24 38.20
N VAL A 658 -4.36 31.43 37.58
CA VAL A 658 -5.27 31.86 36.51
C VAL A 658 -4.60 31.92 35.14
N GLU A 659 -3.27 31.78 35.07
CA GLU A 659 -2.49 31.83 33.83
C GLU A 659 -2.37 30.42 33.22
N ASN A 660 -3.01 30.22 32.07
CA ASN A 660 -2.81 29.04 31.23
C ASN A 660 -2.07 29.45 29.97
N ILE A 661 -0.88 28.88 29.75
CA ILE A 661 0.03 29.28 28.68
C ILE A 661 0.45 28.05 27.89
N MET A 662 0.26 28.05 26.56
CA MET A 662 0.93 27.13 25.65
C MET A 662 2.27 27.72 25.24
N VAL A 663 3.32 26.90 25.26
CA VAL A 663 4.67 27.28 24.86
C VAL A 663 5.02 26.54 23.57
N GLU A 664 5.05 27.28 22.47
CA GLU A 664 5.26 26.80 21.12
C GLU A 664 6.63 27.24 20.59
N GLU A 665 7.14 26.57 19.56
CA GLU A 665 8.33 27.06 18.86
C GLU A 665 8.06 28.43 18.22
N PHE A 666 9.08 29.30 18.20
CA PHE A 666 8.98 30.59 17.55
C PHE A 666 9.26 30.48 16.04
N VAL A 667 8.36 30.98 15.20
CA VAL A 667 8.50 30.96 13.72
C VAL A 667 8.73 32.37 13.19
N GLU A 668 9.88 32.58 12.54
CA GLU A 668 10.49 33.90 12.33
C GLU A 668 9.63 34.91 11.55
N PHE A 669 9.01 34.51 10.43
CA PHE A 669 8.32 35.45 9.53
C PHE A 669 6.83 35.63 9.85
N GLY A 670 6.32 34.95 10.89
CA GLY A 670 4.94 35.07 11.35
C GLY A 670 3.88 34.53 10.36
N PRO A 671 2.63 35.01 10.46
CA PRO A 671 1.50 34.54 9.64
C PRO A 671 1.67 34.76 8.14
N LEU A 672 1.24 33.77 7.36
CA LEU A 672 1.38 33.70 5.91
C LEU A 672 0.55 34.77 5.22
N ASP A 673 -0.66 35.06 5.70
CA ASP A 673 -1.53 36.11 5.14
C ASP A 673 -0.83 37.47 5.14
N LEU A 674 -0.25 37.88 6.28
CA LEU A 674 0.46 39.14 6.43
C LEU A 674 1.75 39.17 5.60
N PHE A 675 2.43 38.04 5.46
CA PHE A 675 3.60 37.94 4.58
C PHE A 675 3.20 38.12 3.11
N MET A 676 2.15 37.43 2.66
CA MET A 676 1.73 37.46 1.25
C MET A 676 1.23 38.83 0.82
N HIS A 677 0.50 39.55 1.66
CA HIS A 677 0.10 40.93 1.38
C HIS A 677 1.32 41.87 1.23
N ARG A 678 2.33 41.72 2.09
CA ARG A 678 3.54 42.56 2.06
C ARG A 678 4.44 42.30 0.86
N LYS A 679 4.38 41.10 0.27
CA LYS A 679 5.29 40.63 -0.78
C LYS A 679 4.56 40.21 -2.06
N SER A 680 3.32 40.66 -2.25
CA SER A 680 2.39 40.19 -3.30
C SER A 680 3.00 40.11 -4.69
N ASP A 681 3.83 41.10 -5.02
CA ASP A 681 4.40 41.29 -6.37
C ASP A 681 5.56 40.32 -6.66
N LEU A 682 6.09 39.66 -5.63
CA LEU A 682 7.22 38.72 -5.73
C LEU A 682 6.78 37.25 -5.70
N LEU A 683 5.50 36.97 -5.43
CA LEU A 683 5.02 35.60 -5.22
C LEU A 683 4.60 34.92 -6.52
N THR A 684 5.46 34.02 -6.99
CA THR A 684 5.24 33.26 -8.22
C THR A 684 4.29 32.08 -8.01
N THR A 685 3.68 31.60 -9.10
CA THR A 685 2.83 30.38 -9.08
C THR A 685 3.57 29.16 -8.52
N PRO A 686 4.83 28.85 -8.90
CA PRO A 686 5.58 27.75 -8.28
C PRO A 686 5.76 27.89 -6.76
N TRP A 687 5.94 29.11 -6.25
CA TRP A 687 6.04 29.36 -4.82
C TRP A 687 4.72 28.98 -4.11
N LYS A 688 3.58 29.36 -4.70
CA LYS A 688 2.23 29.04 -4.19
C LYS A 688 1.98 27.53 -4.16
N PHE A 689 2.38 26.80 -5.20
CA PHE A 689 2.33 25.34 -5.25
C PHE A 689 3.15 24.69 -4.13
N LYS A 690 4.38 25.18 -3.89
CA LYS A 690 5.22 24.69 -2.79
C LYS A 690 4.52 24.87 -1.44
N VAL A 691 3.90 26.01 -1.18
CA VAL A 691 3.13 26.25 0.07
C VAL A 691 1.93 25.30 0.18
N ALA A 692 1.12 25.20 -0.87
CA ALA A 692 -0.05 24.32 -0.90
C ALA A 692 0.31 22.84 -0.65
N LYS A 693 1.43 22.39 -1.23
CA LYS A 693 1.96 21.03 -1.04
C LYS A 693 2.43 20.78 0.39
N GLN A 694 3.12 21.75 1.00
CA GLN A 694 3.56 21.64 2.40
C GLN A 694 2.38 21.59 3.37
N LEU A 695 1.34 22.37 3.11
CA LEU A 695 0.10 22.34 3.89
C LEU A 695 -0.64 21.01 3.71
N ALA A 696 -0.81 20.54 2.48
CA ALA A 696 -1.43 19.24 2.21
C ALA A 696 -0.66 18.08 2.88
N SER A 697 0.67 18.17 2.96
CA SER A 697 1.50 17.19 3.68
C SER A 697 1.19 17.18 5.18
N ALA A 698 1.05 18.35 5.82
CA ALA A 698 0.70 18.44 7.23
C ALA A 698 -0.70 17.87 7.51
N LEU A 699 -1.67 18.20 6.66
CA LEU A 699 -3.05 17.72 6.81
C LEU A 699 -3.21 16.24 6.47
N SER A 700 -2.42 15.70 5.53
CA SER A 700 -2.34 14.26 5.30
C SER A 700 -1.85 13.50 6.52
N TYR A 701 -0.87 14.06 7.24
CA TYR A 701 -0.37 13.48 8.48
C TYR A 701 -1.44 13.47 9.58
N LEU A 702 -2.23 14.54 9.70
CA LEU A 702 -3.34 14.61 10.65
C LEU A 702 -4.48 13.63 10.28
N GLU A 703 -4.87 13.56 9.00
CA GLU A 703 -5.85 12.59 8.49
C GLU A 703 -5.42 11.14 8.80
N ASP A 704 -4.13 10.82 8.63
CA ASP A 704 -3.58 9.49 8.92
C ASP A 704 -3.62 9.12 10.42
N LYS A 705 -3.74 10.11 11.30
CA LYS A 705 -3.91 9.95 12.75
C LYS A 705 -5.36 10.10 13.23
N ASP A 706 -6.31 10.30 12.31
CA ASP A 706 -7.71 10.63 12.61
C ASP A 706 -7.84 11.88 13.51
N LEU A 707 -6.94 12.85 13.32
CA LEU A 707 -6.96 14.13 14.03
C LEU A 707 -7.49 15.23 13.12
N VAL A 708 -8.33 16.10 13.69
CA VAL A 708 -8.92 17.24 12.99
C VAL A 708 -8.28 18.52 13.52
N HIS A 709 -7.74 19.32 12.62
CA HIS A 709 -7.23 20.65 12.96
C HIS A 709 -8.41 21.59 13.28
N GLY A 710 -9.37 21.72 12.38
CA GLY A 710 -10.62 22.47 12.60
C GLY A 710 -10.50 23.99 12.48
N ASN A 711 -9.32 24.51 12.14
CA ASN A 711 -9.08 25.94 11.93
C ASN A 711 -7.95 26.19 10.92
N VAL A 712 -8.04 25.61 9.71
CA VAL A 712 -7.02 25.77 8.66
C VAL A 712 -7.30 27.06 7.87
N CYS A 713 -6.38 28.01 7.93
CA CYS A 713 -6.41 29.27 7.17
C CYS A 713 -5.01 29.90 7.14
N THR A 714 -4.78 30.86 6.24
CA THR A 714 -3.45 31.50 6.12
C THR A 714 -2.99 32.27 7.37
N LYS A 715 -3.91 32.69 8.25
CA LYS A 715 -3.60 33.27 9.58
C LYS A 715 -2.93 32.30 10.54
N ASN A 716 -3.23 31.00 10.38
CA ASN A 716 -2.68 29.91 11.19
C ASN A 716 -1.55 29.16 10.48
N ILE A 717 -1.11 29.63 9.31
CA ILE A 717 0.07 29.11 8.63
C ILE A 717 1.19 30.10 8.87
N LEU A 718 2.26 29.65 9.51
CA LEU A 718 3.43 30.47 9.81
C LEU A 718 4.54 30.18 8.80
N LEU A 719 5.32 31.20 8.46
CA LEU A 719 6.42 31.08 7.51
C LEU A 719 7.77 31.04 8.24
N ALA A 720 8.48 29.92 8.13
CA ALA A 720 9.81 29.74 8.72
C ALA A 720 10.94 30.11 7.76
N ARG A 721 10.68 30.05 6.44
CA ARG A 721 11.62 30.48 5.39
C ARG A 721 10.85 31.11 4.24
N GLU A 722 11.23 32.33 3.86
CA GLU A 722 10.60 33.07 2.75
C GLU A 722 10.71 32.33 1.42
N GLY A 723 11.93 31.91 1.06
CA GLY A 723 12.18 31.14 -0.15
C GLY A 723 11.87 31.86 -1.46
N ILE A 724 11.86 33.20 -1.45
CA ILE A 724 11.86 34.05 -2.64
C ILE A 724 13.29 34.00 -3.21
N ASP A 725 13.42 33.76 -4.53
CA ASP A 725 14.70 33.66 -5.26
C ASP A 725 15.68 32.57 -4.77
N ASN A 726 15.21 31.60 -4.00
CA ASN A 726 16.01 30.48 -3.50
C ASN A 726 15.51 29.15 -4.08
N GLU A 727 16.43 28.31 -4.55
CA GLU A 727 16.14 26.96 -5.08
C GLU A 727 15.32 26.10 -4.09
N TYR A 728 15.58 26.23 -2.79
CA TYR A 728 14.88 25.48 -1.74
C TYR A 728 13.41 25.88 -1.56
N GLY A 729 12.99 27.07 -2.01
CA GLY A 729 11.62 27.59 -1.88
C GLY A 729 11.15 27.84 -0.43
N PRO A 730 9.86 28.19 -0.24
CA PRO A 730 9.31 28.53 1.07
C PRO A 730 9.34 27.36 2.04
N PHE A 731 9.22 27.63 3.34
CA PHE A 731 8.99 26.61 4.36
C PHE A 731 7.93 27.08 5.35
N ILE A 732 6.77 26.43 5.36
CA ILE A 732 5.65 26.77 6.23
C ILE A 732 5.49 25.79 7.39
N LYS A 733 4.83 26.24 8.45
CA LYS A 733 4.38 25.43 9.58
C LYS A 733 2.95 25.81 9.95
N LEU A 734 2.06 24.83 10.07
CA LEU A 734 0.70 25.00 10.58
C LEU A 734 0.74 25.14 12.10
N SER A 735 0.23 26.23 12.65
CA SER A 735 0.09 26.46 14.10
C SER A 735 -1.01 25.56 14.69
N ASP A 736 -1.19 25.57 16.00
CA ASP A 736 -2.36 24.98 16.64
C ASP A 736 -3.67 25.66 16.19
N PRO A 737 -4.82 24.97 16.31
CA PRO A 737 -6.12 25.52 15.94
C PRO A 737 -6.71 26.50 16.96
N GLY A 738 -6.11 26.63 18.14
CA GLY A 738 -6.63 27.39 19.27
C GLY A 738 -7.84 26.73 19.93
N ILE A 739 -8.85 27.53 20.29
CA ILE A 739 -10.09 27.03 20.90
C ILE A 739 -10.95 26.31 19.84
N PRO A 740 -11.32 25.04 20.06
CA PRO A 740 -12.08 24.24 19.10
C PRO A 740 -13.51 24.76 18.92
N ILE A 741 -14.07 24.59 17.73
CA ILE A 741 -15.41 25.09 17.38
C ILE A 741 -16.55 24.49 18.22
N THR A 742 -16.32 23.33 18.82
CA THR A 742 -17.32 22.60 19.63
C THR A 742 -17.76 23.37 20.87
N VAL A 743 -16.93 24.30 21.34
CA VAL A 743 -17.23 25.15 22.51
C VAL A 743 -17.50 26.61 22.12
N LEU A 744 -17.36 26.98 20.84
CA LEU A 744 -17.60 28.36 20.39
C LEU A 744 -19.10 28.65 20.23
N SER A 745 -19.46 29.93 20.31
CA SER A 745 -20.82 30.35 20.02
C SER A 745 -21.13 30.22 18.52
N ARG A 746 -22.41 30.04 18.17
CA ARG A 746 -22.86 30.01 16.76
C ARG A 746 -22.41 31.27 15.99
N LYS A 747 -22.43 32.44 16.63
CA LYS A 747 -21.97 33.69 16.01
C LYS A 747 -20.49 33.60 15.61
N GLU A 748 -19.63 33.11 16.48
CA GLU A 748 -18.20 32.88 16.19
C GLU A 748 -18.00 31.84 15.08
N CYS A 749 -18.86 30.82 15.00
CA CYS A 749 -18.84 29.87 13.89
C CYS A 749 -19.20 30.53 12.54
N VAL A 750 -20.24 31.37 12.51
CA VAL A 750 -20.66 32.10 11.30
C VAL A 750 -19.60 33.13 10.87
N GLU A 751 -18.90 33.76 11.81
CA GLU A 751 -17.78 34.66 11.51
C GLU A 751 -16.67 33.97 10.71
N ARG A 752 -16.45 32.67 10.96
CA ARG A 752 -15.47 31.82 10.26
C ARG A 752 -15.90 31.34 8.88
N ILE A 753 -17.07 31.71 8.37
CA ILE A 753 -17.42 31.46 6.96
C ILE A 753 -16.52 32.34 6.06
N PRO A 754 -15.84 31.77 5.03
CA PRO A 754 -16.05 30.44 4.44
C PRO A 754 -14.99 29.37 4.80
N TRP A 755 -14.16 29.56 5.83
CA TRP A 755 -13.21 28.53 6.27
C TRP A 755 -13.91 27.38 6.99
N LEU A 756 -14.88 27.70 7.85
CA LEU A 756 -15.64 26.66 8.56
C LEU A 756 -16.62 25.99 7.61
N ALA A 757 -16.53 24.66 7.49
CA ALA A 757 -17.36 23.88 6.59
C ALA A 757 -18.87 24.03 6.91
N PRO A 758 -19.77 24.01 5.90
CA PRO A 758 -21.20 24.23 6.09
C PRO A 758 -21.83 23.32 7.14
N GLU A 759 -21.49 22.03 7.12
CA GLU A 759 -22.02 21.05 8.07
C GLU A 759 -21.61 21.34 9.53
N CYS A 760 -20.47 22.01 9.75
CA CYS A 760 -19.99 22.38 11.08
C CYS A 760 -20.61 23.69 11.59
N VAL A 761 -21.09 24.56 10.69
CA VAL A 761 -21.87 25.75 11.06
C VAL A 761 -23.27 25.33 11.51
N GLU A 762 -23.88 24.34 10.84
CA GLU A 762 -25.16 23.76 11.24
C GLU A 762 -25.09 23.05 12.59
N ASP A 763 -24.07 22.20 12.77
CA ASP A 763 -23.84 21.44 13.99
C ASP A 763 -22.33 21.24 14.21
N SER A 764 -21.79 21.90 15.24
CA SER A 764 -20.36 21.86 15.56
C SER A 764 -19.88 20.45 15.92
N LYS A 765 -20.78 19.51 16.27
CA LYS A 765 -20.45 18.10 16.53
C LYS A 765 -20.13 17.31 15.26
N LYS A 766 -20.44 17.85 14.07
CA LYS A 766 -20.07 17.25 12.78
C LYS A 766 -18.62 17.52 12.38
N LEU A 767 -17.82 18.15 13.25
CA LEU A 767 -16.39 18.36 13.04
C LEU A 767 -15.69 17.03 12.72
N SER A 768 -15.04 16.97 11.57
CA SER A 768 -14.35 15.79 11.07
C SER A 768 -13.22 16.21 10.12
N VAL A 769 -12.39 15.26 9.69
CA VAL A 769 -11.34 15.52 8.69
C VAL A 769 -11.91 16.11 7.39
N ALA A 770 -13.18 15.85 7.07
CA ALA A 770 -13.84 16.48 5.93
C ALA A 770 -13.92 18.01 6.04
N ALA A 771 -14.03 18.55 7.25
CA ALA A 771 -14.03 19.99 7.49
C ALA A 771 -12.66 20.63 7.19
N ASP A 772 -11.56 19.91 7.47
CA ASP A 772 -10.22 20.37 7.11
C ASP A 772 -9.99 20.36 5.60
N LYS A 773 -10.61 19.42 4.85
CA LYS A 773 -10.57 19.43 3.38
C LYS A 773 -11.25 20.67 2.81
N TRP A 774 -12.42 21.03 3.35
CA TRP A 774 -13.10 22.27 3.00
C TRP A 774 -12.23 23.50 3.31
N SER A 775 -11.71 23.56 4.54
CA SER A 775 -10.86 24.66 5.01
C SER A 775 -9.59 24.79 4.17
N PHE A 776 -8.99 23.67 3.75
CA PHE A 776 -7.87 23.62 2.82
C PHE A 776 -8.24 24.24 1.46
N GLY A 777 -9.42 23.91 0.91
CA GLY A 777 -9.93 24.55 -0.31
C GLY A 777 -10.04 26.07 -0.17
N THR A 778 -10.66 26.56 0.91
CA THR A 778 -10.70 28.01 1.20
C THR A 778 -9.31 28.60 1.38
N THR A 779 -8.37 27.87 1.97
CA THR A 779 -6.98 28.33 2.15
C THR A 779 -6.23 28.39 0.82
N LEU A 780 -6.49 27.47 -0.13
CA LEU A 780 -5.96 27.57 -1.49
C LEU A 780 -6.44 28.83 -2.19
N TRP A 781 -7.68 29.24 -1.94
CA TRP A 781 -8.20 30.52 -2.42
C TRP A 781 -7.38 31.69 -1.87
N GLU A 782 -7.14 31.74 -0.56
CA GLU A 782 -6.30 32.78 0.06
C GLU A 782 -4.89 32.80 -0.56
N ILE A 783 -4.26 31.64 -0.75
CA ILE A 783 -2.94 31.51 -1.37
C ILE A 783 -2.94 32.05 -2.82
N CYS A 784 -3.98 31.74 -3.59
CA CYS A 784 -4.09 32.21 -4.97
C CYS A 784 -4.23 33.74 -5.02
N TYR A 785 -4.96 34.33 -4.08
CA TYR A 785 -5.21 35.77 -3.95
C TYR A 785 -4.29 36.46 -2.94
N ASN A 786 -3.05 35.98 -2.77
CA ASN A 786 -2.00 36.66 -2.01
C ASN A 786 -2.37 37.00 -0.54
N GLY A 787 -3.14 36.12 0.11
CA GLY A 787 -3.55 36.26 1.50
C GLY A 787 -4.87 37.01 1.70
N GLU A 788 -5.54 37.46 0.63
CA GLU A 788 -6.82 38.17 0.73
C GLU A 788 -7.87 37.40 1.54
N VAL A 789 -8.76 38.14 2.19
CA VAL A 789 -9.80 37.60 3.05
C VAL A 789 -11.07 37.33 2.22
N PRO A 790 -11.49 36.07 2.02
CA PRO A 790 -12.71 35.76 1.29
C PRO A 790 -13.93 36.29 2.03
N LEU A 791 -14.89 36.84 1.27
CA LEU A 791 -16.13 37.42 1.78
C LEU A 791 -15.93 38.54 2.83
N LYS A 792 -14.82 39.29 2.77
CA LYS A 792 -14.49 40.35 3.75
C LYS A 792 -15.58 41.43 3.88
N ASP A 793 -16.23 41.78 2.77
CA ASP A 793 -17.25 42.83 2.72
C ASP A 793 -18.67 42.30 3.02
N LYS A 794 -18.80 41.03 3.44
CA LYS A 794 -20.09 40.39 3.72
C LYS A 794 -20.44 40.41 5.20
N THR A 795 -21.67 40.81 5.49
CA THR A 795 -22.28 40.69 6.82
C THR A 795 -22.49 39.23 7.20
N LEU A 796 -22.68 38.94 8.51
CA LEU A 796 -22.94 37.58 8.99
C LEU A 796 -24.16 36.94 8.29
N ALA A 797 -25.23 37.71 8.09
CA ALA A 797 -26.43 37.23 7.39
C ALA A 797 -26.21 36.97 5.90
N GLU A 798 -25.29 37.69 5.23
CA GLU A 798 -24.89 37.37 3.86
C GLU A 798 -24.01 36.12 3.79
N LYS A 799 -23.16 35.90 4.80
CA LYS A 799 -22.36 34.67 4.91
C LYS A 799 -23.22 33.43 5.13
N GLU A 800 -24.28 33.51 5.95
CA GLU A 800 -25.25 32.41 6.08
C GLU A 800 -25.98 32.15 4.76
N ARG A 801 -26.49 33.21 4.10
CA ARG A 801 -27.12 33.09 2.77
C ARG A 801 -26.19 32.51 1.70
N PHE A 802 -24.88 32.75 1.81
CA PHE A 802 -23.88 32.16 0.93
C PHE A 802 -23.90 30.62 0.99
N TYR A 803 -24.03 30.04 2.19
CA TYR A 803 -24.16 28.58 2.36
C TYR A 803 -25.56 28.07 2.04
N GLU A 804 -26.63 28.78 2.44
CA GLU A 804 -28.01 28.38 2.11
C GLU A 804 -28.21 28.25 0.60
N GLY A 805 -27.68 29.19 -0.18
CA GLY A 805 -27.73 29.17 -1.64
C GLY A 805 -26.72 28.24 -2.33
N HIS A 806 -25.90 27.50 -1.56
CA HIS A 806 -24.86 26.61 -2.08
C HIS A 806 -23.88 27.30 -3.05
N PHE A 807 -23.55 28.57 -2.78
CA PHE A 807 -22.68 29.36 -3.64
C PHE A 807 -21.21 28.92 -3.52
N THR A 808 -20.41 29.22 -4.54
CA THR A 808 -18.96 28.92 -4.57
C THR A 808 -18.14 30.20 -4.58
N LEU A 809 -16.91 30.14 -4.06
CA LEU A 809 -15.97 31.26 -4.16
C LEU A 809 -15.58 31.53 -5.63
N PRO A 810 -15.19 32.77 -5.97
CA PRO A 810 -14.70 33.10 -7.30
C PRO A 810 -13.48 32.24 -7.65
N VAL A 811 -13.47 31.72 -8.88
CA VAL A 811 -12.38 30.88 -9.41
C VAL A 811 -11.09 31.70 -9.43
N PRO A 812 -9.98 31.21 -8.83
CA PRO A 812 -8.69 31.91 -8.86
C PRO A 812 -8.07 31.93 -10.25
N SER A 813 -7.13 32.85 -10.47
CA SER A 813 -6.38 32.97 -11.73
C SER A 813 -5.50 31.75 -12.02
N CYS A 814 -5.01 31.06 -10.98
CA CYS A 814 -4.32 29.77 -11.11
C CYS A 814 -5.36 28.66 -11.34
N LYS A 815 -5.57 28.30 -12.61
CA LYS A 815 -6.57 27.31 -13.03
C LYS A 815 -6.32 25.93 -12.43
N GLU A 816 -5.05 25.57 -12.30
CA GLU A 816 -4.62 24.26 -11.81
C GLU A 816 -5.03 24.04 -10.35
N LEU A 817 -4.86 25.05 -9.49
CA LEU A 817 -5.33 24.99 -8.09
C LEU A 817 -6.85 25.20 -7.96
N ALA A 818 -7.49 25.83 -8.95
CA ALA A 818 -8.92 26.10 -8.93
C ALA A 818 -9.78 24.82 -8.94
N ASP A 819 -9.40 23.82 -9.75
CA ASP A 819 -10.13 22.55 -9.81
C ASP A 819 -10.00 21.77 -8.50
N LEU A 820 -8.79 21.75 -7.93
CA LEU A 820 -8.53 21.14 -6.63
C LEU A 820 -9.33 21.85 -5.51
N MET A 821 -9.33 23.19 -5.52
CA MET A 821 -10.14 24.01 -4.61
C MET A 821 -11.62 23.62 -4.69
N LYS A 822 -12.19 23.51 -5.90
CA LYS A 822 -13.59 23.15 -6.11
C LYS A 822 -13.92 21.74 -5.59
N GLN A 823 -13.04 20.77 -5.78
CA GLN A 823 -13.21 19.41 -5.25
C GLN A 823 -13.17 19.39 -3.71
N CYS A 824 -12.25 20.15 -3.11
CA CYS A 824 -12.12 20.30 -1.67
C CYS A 824 -13.34 21.00 -1.03
N MET A 825 -13.92 21.99 -1.71
CA MET A 825 -15.09 22.75 -1.26
C MET A 825 -16.43 22.17 -1.75
N HIS A 826 -16.53 20.85 -1.89
CA HIS A 826 -17.81 20.21 -2.20
C HIS A 826 -18.74 20.26 -0.98
N TYR A 827 -20.01 20.67 -1.16
CA TYR A 827 -20.97 20.80 -0.06
C TYR A 827 -21.27 19.46 0.62
N ASP A 828 -21.37 18.37 -0.15
CA ASP A 828 -21.37 17.02 0.42
C ASP A 828 -19.94 16.66 0.92
N PRO A 829 -19.73 16.48 2.24
CA PRO A 829 -18.42 16.17 2.82
C PRO A 829 -17.85 14.83 2.35
N SER A 830 -18.70 13.89 1.91
CA SER A 830 -18.29 12.58 1.44
C SER A 830 -17.68 12.58 0.03
N GLN A 831 -17.83 13.68 -0.71
CA GLN A 831 -17.27 13.85 -2.05
C GLN A 831 -15.90 14.54 -2.05
N ARG A 832 -15.43 15.02 -0.89
CA ARG A 832 -14.15 15.74 -0.77
C ARG A 832 -12.98 14.76 -0.83
N PRO A 833 -11.91 15.03 -1.61
CA PRO A 833 -10.80 14.10 -1.80
C PRO A 833 -9.96 13.91 -0.51
N PHE A 834 -9.43 12.70 -0.31
CA PHE A 834 -8.45 12.44 0.76
C PHE A 834 -7.16 13.23 0.55
N PHE A 835 -6.48 13.64 1.62
CA PHE A 835 -5.25 14.44 1.51
C PHE A 835 -4.13 13.71 0.79
N ARG A 836 -4.08 12.38 0.82
CA ARG A 836 -3.15 11.61 -0.03
C ARG A 836 -3.46 11.74 -1.52
N ALA A 837 -4.74 11.75 -1.89
CA ALA A 837 -5.13 12.02 -3.27
C ALA A 837 -4.74 13.44 -3.67
N ILE A 838 -4.98 14.42 -2.78
CA ILE A 838 -4.54 15.81 -2.96
C ILE A 838 -3.01 15.88 -3.17
N MET A 839 -2.22 15.21 -2.32
CA MET A 839 -0.76 15.16 -2.43
C MET A 839 -0.28 14.53 -3.74
N ARG A 840 -0.93 13.46 -4.19
CA ARG A 840 -0.63 12.84 -5.48
C ARG A 840 -0.94 13.80 -6.64
N ASP A 841 -2.10 14.45 -6.61
CA ASP A 841 -2.62 15.23 -7.72
C ASP A 841 -1.95 16.62 -7.82
N ILE A 842 -1.58 17.24 -6.69
CA ILE A 842 -0.90 18.55 -6.68
C ILE A 842 0.47 18.52 -7.35
N ASN A 843 1.21 17.42 -7.27
CA ASN A 843 2.49 17.26 -7.95
C ASN A 843 2.34 17.27 -9.47
N LYS A 844 1.28 16.65 -9.97
CA LYS A 844 0.99 16.62 -11.41
C LYS A 844 0.62 18.00 -11.92
N LEU A 845 -0.16 18.75 -11.13
CA LEU A 845 -0.53 20.12 -11.44
C LEU A 845 0.70 21.05 -11.48
N GLU A 846 1.65 20.88 -10.55
CA GLU A 846 2.91 21.64 -10.55
C GLU A 846 3.70 21.40 -11.86
N GLU A 847 3.76 20.15 -12.34
CA GLU A 847 4.45 19.78 -13.58
C GLU A 847 3.78 20.32 -14.84
N GLN A 848 2.45 20.40 -14.87
CA GLN A 848 1.68 20.97 -15.98
C GLN A 848 1.77 22.51 -16.04
N SER A 849 2.15 23.16 -14.93
CA SER A 849 2.29 24.62 -14.84
C SER A 849 3.69 25.15 -15.21
N LYS A 850 4.64 24.25 -15.47
CA LYS A 850 5.99 24.56 -15.99
C LYS A 850 5.97 24.55 -17.50
#